data_AF-A0A3G8H3F2-F1
#
_entry.id   AF-A0A3G8H3F2-F1
#
_cell.length_a   1.000
_cell.length_b   1.000
_cell.length_c   1.000
_cell.angle_alpha   90.00
_cell.angle_beta   90.00
_cell.angle_gamma   90.00
#
_symmetry.space_group_name_H-M   'P 1'
#
loop_
_entity.id
_entity.type
_entity.pdbx_description
1 polymer ?
#
loop_
_entity_poly.entity_id
_entity_poly.type
_entity_poly.pdbx_seq_one_letter_code
_entity_poly.pdbx_strand_id
1 'polypeptide(L)'
;MKLFKKMWADQAGGQAATLVATADAARDARDWGTAAAHYRQALDARPELAPIWVQYGHALKESGNVVEARAAYRRALGLAPDVADTHLQMGHAAKLAGELEEAAACYAQALTLAPGHDDALRELHALALRGIRVDMHALRGAWNRAPATVPADDPVAALSVMLDAARAAAAHPANPTNAAHAEAARLAREQLASAVEILRRIDRDALQATRPAGQGAAIVFDATDLIHHFRGSRLPTGIQRVQLELISAACRATDPAHPAPMVCYLGDQGWLEVPGALFAQLCRICLGHGDAPPAAWQQTLMQLDTLMLGSAPMAFPRGAWLVSLGTSWFPEYLLHVRLARQRYGIRYVPFVHDLIPVVMPEHCVDDLVDRFAAWLLGAFAHADRFLVNSESTRRDLEAAAARLGQPLPAGHVEVVRLDADIRKPGLRAPEAANMQGWGWSRQPFVLMLSTVEPRKNHLAAFRAWRSLIDHHGARHVPQLVCVGARGWKNEAALAMLDNDPVLASRVTILSGLADPQVALLLERCLFTLYPSLYEGWGLPVTESLCHGRVPAVSDVASLPEAGGLLADYFDPQSPGELLRVVEKLIFDVPYRRSREQRIAAEFRPRTWQQLGDQIAQAVQRWQGGIGDAQPAAPAPTLATGRYYPMAAPRRLPLAQGTVVTESLRAGDGWHGVEDWGCWSRPGDSRLALRLTDDLADARVRVYLCVRGLPSRATQYRLACGEGPRSEGRLDAGRESWIAIDVDAPPPGQPLELSLHADAHESLGETTQGADARVIGPAVLGVYVCAADDTAARLRLVEAVTLGTLDALAVPAETDRFLLAARQTSQLLAGL
;
A
#
# COMPACT_ATOMS: atom_id res chain seq x y z
N MET A 1 25.04 -35.63 5.65
CA MET A 1 25.51 -35.43 7.05
C MET A 1 26.35 -36.60 7.61
N LYS A 2 25.90 -37.87 7.57
CA LYS A 2 26.68 -39.02 8.10
C LYS A 2 27.95 -39.38 7.28
N LEU A 3 27.93 -39.24 5.95
CA LEU A 3 29.14 -39.38 5.12
C LEU A 3 30.14 -38.22 5.32
N PHE A 4 29.63 -37.00 5.53
CA PHE A 4 30.45 -35.81 5.79
C PHE A 4 31.23 -35.93 7.11
N LYS A 5 30.59 -36.44 8.18
CA LYS A 5 31.25 -36.71 9.48
C LYS A 5 32.37 -37.76 9.39
N LYS A 6 32.26 -38.73 8.48
CA LYS A 6 33.23 -39.83 8.34
C LYS A 6 34.46 -39.43 7.52
N MET A 7 34.29 -38.60 6.48
CA MET A 7 35.42 -37.97 5.76
C MET A 7 36.17 -36.95 6.61
N TRP A 8 35.48 -36.29 7.55
CA TRP A 8 36.04 -35.25 8.42
C TRP A 8 36.98 -35.78 9.52
N ALA A 9 36.67 -36.97 10.07
CA ALA A 9 37.47 -37.58 11.13
C ALA A 9 38.90 -37.92 10.70
N ASP A 10 39.13 -38.13 9.40
CA ASP A 10 40.45 -38.48 8.85
C ASP A 10 41.29 -37.26 8.43
N GLN A 11 40.71 -36.05 8.35
CA GLN A 11 41.41 -34.84 7.85
C GLN A 11 41.61 -33.73 8.89
N ALA A 12 40.83 -33.67 9.97
CA ALA A 12 41.03 -32.71 11.04
C ALA A 12 41.94 -33.32 12.13
N GLY A 13 43.10 -32.72 12.40
CA GLY A 13 43.89 -33.09 13.58
C GLY A 13 43.02 -33.01 14.84
N GLY A 14 43.22 -33.93 15.79
CA GLY A 14 42.27 -34.17 16.89
C GLY A 14 41.88 -32.94 17.72
N GLN A 15 42.76 -31.92 17.82
CA GLN A 15 42.46 -30.68 18.52
C GLN A 15 41.45 -29.79 17.79
N ALA A 16 41.56 -29.62 16.47
CA ALA A 16 40.62 -28.80 15.68
C ALA A 16 39.22 -29.44 15.63
N ALA A 17 39.14 -30.76 15.53
CA ALA A 17 37.87 -31.50 15.58
C ALA A 17 37.16 -31.33 16.94
N THR A 18 37.92 -31.33 18.03
CA THR A 18 37.39 -31.09 19.39
C THR A 18 36.88 -29.66 19.54
N LEU A 19 37.62 -28.66 19.05
CA LEU A 19 37.21 -27.25 19.07
C LEU A 19 35.92 -27.02 18.28
N VAL A 20 35.78 -27.62 17.10
CA VAL A 20 34.54 -27.55 16.30
C VAL A 20 33.38 -28.22 17.02
N ALA A 21 33.57 -29.38 17.65
CA ALA A 21 32.50 -30.04 18.39
C ALA A 21 32.02 -29.22 19.60
N THR A 22 32.94 -28.59 20.32
CA THR A 22 32.60 -27.65 21.41
C THR A 22 31.88 -26.42 20.89
N ALA A 23 32.33 -25.86 19.75
CA ALA A 23 31.68 -24.74 19.11
C ALA A 23 30.25 -25.08 18.63
N ASP A 24 30.05 -26.26 18.06
CA ASP A 24 28.74 -26.77 17.66
C ASP A 24 27.81 -26.94 18.88
N ALA A 25 28.31 -27.47 19.99
CA ALA A 25 27.53 -27.59 21.23
C ALA A 25 27.13 -26.22 21.81
N ALA A 26 28.04 -25.23 21.79
CA ALA A 26 27.74 -23.87 22.20
C ALA A 26 26.73 -23.19 21.27
N ARG A 27 26.86 -23.40 19.95
CA ARG A 27 25.89 -22.94 18.93
C ARG A 27 24.51 -23.51 19.20
N ASP A 28 24.41 -24.81 19.47
CA ASP A 28 23.14 -25.48 19.75
C ASP A 28 22.50 -25.00 21.06
N ALA A 29 23.31 -24.57 22.03
CA ALA A 29 22.89 -23.89 23.25
C ALA A 29 22.58 -22.38 23.07
N ARG A 30 22.75 -21.83 21.85
CA ARG A 30 22.65 -20.40 21.52
C ARG A 30 23.64 -19.49 22.26
N ASP A 31 24.74 -20.05 22.75
CA ASP A 31 25.88 -19.27 23.26
C ASP A 31 26.79 -18.88 22.09
N TRP A 32 26.38 -17.83 21.38
CA TRP A 32 27.02 -17.39 20.15
C TRP A 32 28.45 -16.88 20.36
N GLY A 33 28.73 -16.25 21.50
CA GLY A 33 30.06 -15.74 21.83
C GLY A 33 31.07 -16.88 22.01
N THR A 34 30.69 -17.89 22.80
CA THR A 34 31.52 -19.08 23.02
C THR A 34 31.69 -19.89 21.73
N ALA A 35 30.63 -20.02 20.92
CA ALA A 35 30.69 -20.70 19.63
C ALA A 35 31.67 -20.01 18.67
N ALA A 36 31.58 -18.69 18.54
CA ALA A 36 32.47 -17.90 17.69
C ALA A 36 33.95 -18.05 18.12
N ALA A 37 34.23 -17.99 19.42
CA ALA A 37 35.59 -18.14 19.95
C ALA A 37 36.21 -19.51 19.59
N HIS A 38 35.46 -20.60 19.77
CA HIS A 38 35.97 -21.94 19.49
C HIS A 38 36.07 -22.23 17.98
N TYR A 39 35.12 -21.73 17.17
CA TYR A 39 35.27 -21.80 15.71
C TYR A 39 36.49 -21.00 15.24
N ARG A 40 36.76 -19.82 15.81
CA ARG A 40 37.95 -19.03 15.48
C ARG A 40 39.24 -19.79 15.79
N GLN A 41 39.34 -20.39 16.98
CA GLN A 41 40.51 -21.20 17.34
C GLN A 41 40.70 -22.41 16.42
N ALA A 42 39.61 -23.06 15.99
CA ALA A 42 39.68 -24.13 15.01
C ALA A 42 40.19 -23.63 13.65
N LEU A 43 39.77 -22.44 13.22
CA LEU A 43 40.17 -21.80 11.97
C LEU A 43 41.59 -21.25 12.00
N ASP A 44 42.10 -20.83 13.16
CA ASP A 44 43.50 -20.43 13.32
C ASP A 44 44.43 -21.64 13.12
N ALA A 45 44.00 -22.83 13.54
CA ALA A 45 44.74 -24.07 13.30
C ALA A 45 44.59 -24.59 11.86
N ARG A 46 43.40 -24.42 11.26
CA ARG A 46 43.04 -24.97 9.93
C ARG A 46 42.21 -23.95 9.14
N PRO A 47 42.84 -22.96 8.48
CA PRO A 47 42.15 -21.86 7.81
C PRO A 47 41.48 -22.24 6.48
N GLU A 48 41.66 -23.46 5.99
CA GLU A 48 41.07 -23.98 4.76
C GLU A 48 39.69 -24.63 4.95
N LEU A 49 39.18 -24.71 6.18
CA LEU A 49 37.89 -25.31 6.50
C LEU A 49 36.72 -24.38 6.13
N ALA A 50 36.36 -24.33 4.84
CA ALA A 50 35.28 -23.48 4.34
C ALA A 50 33.94 -23.61 5.11
N PRO A 51 33.44 -24.82 5.47
CA PRO A 51 32.22 -24.94 6.25
C PRO A 51 32.30 -24.30 7.65
N ILE A 52 33.49 -24.30 8.25
CA ILE A 52 33.68 -23.69 9.57
C ILE A 52 33.76 -22.17 9.48
N TRP A 53 34.29 -21.62 8.39
CA TRP A 53 34.16 -20.18 8.12
C TRP A 53 32.69 -19.74 8.02
N VAL A 54 31.81 -20.55 7.42
CA VAL A 54 30.36 -20.28 7.40
C VAL A 54 29.78 -20.33 8.81
N GLN A 55 30.10 -21.36 9.59
CA GLN A 55 29.61 -21.50 10.97
C GLN A 55 30.12 -20.41 11.92
N TYR A 56 31.37 -19.98 11.74
CA TYR A 56 31.95 -18.83 12.43
C TYR A 56 31.20 -17.54 12.07
N GLY A 57 30.95 -17.32 10.78
CA GLY A 57 30.14 -16.19 10.30
C GLY A 57 28.73 -16.18 10.88
N HIS A 58 28.08 -17.35 11.01
CA HIS A 58 26.77 -17.46 11.65
C HIS A 58 26.80 -17.04 13.12
N ALA A 59 27.74 -17.57 13.89
CA ALA A 59 27.89 -17.22 15.30
C ALA A 59 28.18 -15.72 15.50
N LEU A 60 28.98 -15.11 14.62
CA LEU A 60 29.24 -13.67 14.62
C LEU A 60 27.99 -12.85 14.28
N LYS A 61 27.21 -13.27 13.27
CA LYS A 61 25.96 -12.61 12.89
C LYS A 61 24.94 -12.61 14.03
N GLU A 62 24.72 -13.77 14.66
CA GLU A 62 23.76 -13.92 15.75
C GLU A 62 24.22 -13.25 17.06
N SER A 63 25.53 -12.98 17.22
CA SER A 63 26.07 -12.16 18.31
C SER A 63 26.08 -10.65 18.02
N GLY A 64 25.58 -10.21 16.87
CA GLY A 64 25.52 -8.80 16.46
C GLY A 64 26.78 -8.27 15.77
N ASN A 65 27.81 -9.10 15.59
CA ASN A 65 29.08 -8.74 14.95
C ASN A 65 29.02 -8.90 13.41
N VAL A 66 28.12 -8.15 12.76
CA VAL A 66 27.77 -8.30 11.34
C VAL A 66 28.97 -8.07 10.40
N VAL A 67 29.86 -7.12 10.73
CA VAL A 67 31.06 -6.81 9.91
C VAL A 67 32.02 -8.00 9.85
N GLU A 68 32.31 -8.62 11.00
CA GLU A 68 33.18 -9.79 11.07
C GLU A 68 32.53 -11.01 10.43
N ALA A 69 31.20 -11.17 10.57
CA ALA A 69 30.45 -12.24 9.92
C ALA A 69 30.62 -12.20 8.40
N ARG A 70 30.54 -11.00 7.80
CA ARG A 70 30.78 -10.82 6.36
C ARG A 70 32.21 -11.16 5.95
N ALA A 71 33.20 -10.80 6.75
CA ALA A 71 34.59 -11.19 6.50
C ALA A 71 34.76 -12.71 6.51
N ALA A 72 34.11 -13.40 7.45
CA ALA A 72 34.09 -14.85 7.53
C ALA A 72 33.41 -15.51 6.31
N TYR A 73 32.23 -15.02 5.89
CA TYR A 73 31.57 -15.53 4.68
C TYR A 73 32.38 -15.27 3.40
N ARG A 74 33.02 -14.10 3.28
CA ARG A 74 33.90 -13.80 2.13
C ARG A 74 35.07 -14.77 2.08
N ARG A 75 35.64 -15.13 3.22
CA ARG A 75 36.69 -16.14 3.32
C ARG A 75 36.17 -17.53 2.92
N ALA A 76 34.97 -17.91 3.35
CA ALA A 76 34.32 -19.15 2.94
C ALA A 76 34.10 -19.20 1.41
N LEU A 77 33.58 -18.13 0.80
CA LEU A 77 33.38 -18.02 -0.65
C LEU A 77 34.68 -18.04 -1.45
N GLY A 78 35.77 -17.48 -0.90
CA GLY A 78 37.10 -17.56 -1.50
C GLY A 78 37.67 -18.99 -1.53
N LEU A 79 37.19 -19.87 -0.64
CA LEU A 79 37.55 -21.29 -0.61
C LEU A 79 36.58 -22.16 -1.42
N ALA A 80 35.29 -21.82 -1.43
CA ALA A 80 34.22 -22.55 -2.10
C ALA A 80 33.17 -21.57 -2.69
N PRO A 81 33.36 -21.10 -3.95
CA PRO A 81 32.55 -20.04 -4.54
C PRO A 81 31.17 -20.50 -5.05
N ASP A 82 30.95 -21.80 -5.20
CA ASP A 82 29.77 -22.43 -5.79
C ASP A 82 28.73 -22.91 -4.75
N VAL A 83 28.90 -22.54 -3.48
CA VAL A 83 27.97 -22.89 -2.40
C VAL A 83 26.86 -21.84 -2.28
N ALA A 84 25.67 -22.15 -2.78
CA ALA A 84 24.51 -21.25 -2.78
C ALA A 84 24.14 -20.72 -1.38
N ASP A 85 24.12 -21.58 -0.36
CA ASP A 85 23.81 -21.20 1.03
C ASP A 85 24.78 -20.14 1.58
N THR A 86 26.06 -20.19 1.19
CA THR A 86 27.04 -19.19 1.65
C THR A 86 26.74 -17.82 1.05
N HIS A 87 26.30 -17.76 -0.21
CA HIS A 87 25.84 -16.52 -0.84
C HIS A 87 24.56 -16.01 -0.17
N LEU A 88 23.59 -16.87 0.15
CA LEU A 88 22.40 -16.50 0.91
C LEU A 88 22.77 -15.84 2.26
N GLN A 89 23.70 -16.43 3.01
CA GLN A 89 24.08 -15.92 4.33
C GLN A 89 24.90 -14.63 4.25
N MET A 90 25.74 -14.47 3.22
CA MET A 90 26.35 -13.18 2.90
C MET A 90 25.27 -12.12 2.62
N GLY A 91 24.25 -12.47 1.85
CA GLY A 91 23.12 -11.59 1.56
C GLY A 91 22.37 -11.16 2.82
N HIS A 92 22.08 -12.08 3.75
CA HIS A 92 21.47 -11.73 5.05
C HIS A 92 22.34 -10.79 5.87
N ALA A 93 23.65 -11.00 5.90
CA ALA A 93 24.56 -10.13 6.64
C ALA A 93 24.68 -8.74 5.99
N ALA A 94 24.73 -8.66 4.65
CA ALA A 94 24.69 -7.38 3.93
C ALA A 94 23.38 -6.63 4.19
N LYS A 95 22.24 -7.33 4.18
CA LYS A 95 20.92 -6.75 4.51
C LYS A 95 20.87 -6.18 5.94
N LEU A 96 21.43 -6.89 6.93
CA LEU A 96 21.53 -6.40 8.31
C LEU A 96 22.45 -5.18 8.46
N ALA A 97 23.45 -5.06 7.58
CA ALA A 97 24.33 -3.90 7.51
C ALA A 97 23.72 -2.70 6.74
N GLY A 98 22.54 -2.87 6.12
CA GLY A 98 21.91 -1.84 5.30
C GLY A 98 22.40 -1.78 3.85
N GLU A 99 23.26 -2.71 3.43
CA GLU A 99 23.85 -2.78 2.08
C GLU A 99 22.97 -3.62 1.16
N LEU A 100 21.87 -3.04 0.70
CA LEU A 100 20.77 -3.77 0.05
C LEU A 100 21.12 -4.27 -1.37
N GLU A 101 21.94 -3.55 -2.13
CA GLU A 101 22.40 -3.98 -3.46
C GLU A 101 23.36 -5.16 -3.39
N GLU A 102 24.28 -5.16 -2.41
CA GLU A 102 25.16 -6.30 -2.17
C GLU A 102 24.32 -7.51 -1.74
N ALA A 103 23.33 -7.31 -0.87
CA ALA A 103 22.39 -8.35 -0.50
C ALA A 103 21.67 -8.92 -1.73
N ALA A 104 21.14 -8.07 -2.61
CA ALA A 104 20.48 -8.47 -3.85
C ALA A 104 21.42 -9.26 -4.78
N ALA A 105 22.66 -8.82 -4.97
CA ALA A 105 23.65 -9.52 -5.78
C ALA A 105 23.95 -10.91 -5.21
N CYS A 106 24.12 -11.03 -3.88
CA CYS A 106 24.33 -12.30 -3.21
C CYS A 106 23.13 -13.25 -3.35
N TYR A 107 21.89 -12.77 -3.19
CA TYR A 107 20.71 -13.60 -3.39
C TYR A 107 20.56 -14.04 -4.86
N ALA A 108 20.83 -13.16 -5.82
CA ALA A 108 20.82 -13.49 -7.25
C ALA A 108 21.87 -14.56 -7.60
N GLN A 109 23.05 -14.48 -6.99
CA GLN A 109 24.10 -15.49 -7.15
C GLN A 109 23.69 -16.83 -6.52
N ALA A 110 23.07 -16.82 -5.33
CA ALA A 110 22.51 -18.02 -4.72
C ALA A 110 21.47 -18.70 -5.62
N LEU A 111 20.60 -17.92 -6.30
CA LEU A 111 19.61 -18.43 -7.26
C LEU A 111 20.23 -18.93 -8.56
N THR A 112 21.33 -18.33 -9.00
CA THR A 112 22.05 -18.80 -10.19
C THR A 112 22.69 -20.17 -9.92
N LEU A 113 23.24 -20.37 -8.71
CA LEU A 113 23.81 -21.64 -8.28
C LEU A 113 22.74 -22.69 -7.94
N ALA A 114 21.64 -22.27 -7.33
CA ALA A 114 20.51 -23.12 -6.94
C ALA A 114 19.17 -22.45 -7.28
N PRO A 115 18.62 -22.67 -8.50
CA PRO A 115 17.39 -22.02 -8.96
C PRO A 115 16.14 -22.30 -8.11
N GLY A 116 16.11 -23.40 -7.35
CA GLY A 116 15.03 -23.76 -6.43
C GLY A 116 15.24 -23.26 -4.99
N HIS A 117 16.13 -22.30 -4.77
CA HIS A 117 16.44 -21.79 -3.43
C HIS A 117 15.39 -20.77 -2.98
N ASP A 118 14.27 -21.26 -2.42
CA ASP A 118 13.09 -20.45 -2.05
C ASP A 118 13.40 -19.25 -1.14
N ASP A 119 14.32 -19.39 -0.18
CA ASP A 119 14.71 -18.27 0.68
C ASP A 119 15.44 -17.16 -0.07
N ALA A 120 16.39 -17.49 -0.95
CA ALA A 120 17.07 -16.49 -1.77
C ALA A 120 16.09 -15.80 -2.73
N LEU A 121 15.12 -16.55 -3.27
CA LEU A 121 14.07 -16.04 -4.14
C LEU A 121 13.19 -15.04 -3.39
N ARG A 122 12.71 -15.40 -2.20
CA ARG A 122 11.88 -14.56 -1.33
C ARG A 122 12.60 -13.28 -0.91
N GLU A 123 13.87 -13.37 -0.52
CA GLU A 123 14.65 -12.21 -0.11
C GLU A 123 14.96 -11.27 -1.27
N LEU A 124 15.38 -11.80 -2.44
CA LEU A 124 15.62 -11.01 -3.64
C LEU A 124 14.35 -10.31 -4.13
N HIS A 125 13.22 -11.02 -4.12
CA HIS A 125 11.92 -10.49 -4.46
C HIS A 125 11.49 -9.34 -3.53
N ALA A 126 11.69 -9.50 -2.21
CA ALA A 126 11.40 -8.46 -1.24
C ALA A 126 12.25 -7.19 -1.43
N LEU A 127 13.50 -7.33 -1.86
CA LEU A 127 14.35 -6.19 -2.20
C LEU A 127 13.88 -5.50 -3.49
N ALA A 128 13.48 -6.27 -4.50
CA ALA A 128 12.95 -5.72 -5.76
C ALA A 128 11.71 -4.84 -5.53
N LEU A 129 10.79 -5.29 -4.68
CA LEU A 129 9.60 -4.51 -4.29
C LEU A 129 9.92 -3.23 -3.52
N ARG A 130 11.11 -3.12 -2.92
CA ARG A 130 11.60 -1.91 -2.26
C ARG A 130 12.31 -0.96 -3.23
N GLY A 131 12.30 -1.25 -4.53
CA GLY A 131 12.98 -0.45 -5.55
C GLY A 131 14.48 -0.72 -5.67
N ILE A 132 15.01 -1.73 -4.97
CA ILE A 132 16.41 -2.14 -5.12
C ILE A 132 16.59 -2.78 -6.49
N ARG A 133 17.67 -2.40 -7.18
CA ARG A 133 17.97 -2.94 -8.51
C ARG A 133 18.32 -4.43 -8.38
N VAL A 134 17.54 -5.26 -9.04
CA VAL A 134 17.73 -6.71 -9.08
C VAL A 134 17.90 -7.20 -10.51
N ASP A 135 18.60 -8.32 -10.69
CA ASP A 135 18.63 -9.01 -11.98
C ASP A 135 17.30 -9.74 -12.22
N MET A 136 16.42 -9.09 -12.99
CA MET A 136 15.12 -9.65 -13.38
C MET A 136 15.24 -10.92 -14.23
N HIS A 137 16.36 -11.14 -14.92
CA HIS A 137 16.59 -12.37 -15.70
C HIS A 137 16.84 -13.56 -14.77
N ALA A 138 17.65 -13.39 -13.72
CA ALA A 138 17.85 -14.41 -12.69
C ALA A 138 16.53 -14.78 -11.98
N LEU A 139 15.73 -13.77 -11.60
CA LEU A 139 14.41 -13.96 -10.99
C LEU A 139 13.44 -14.74 -11.89
N ARG A 140 13.31 -14.35 -13.17
CA ARG A 140 12.45 -15.07 -14.14
C ARG A 140 12.95 -16.48 -14.43
N GLY A 141 14.27 -16.66 -14.56
CA GLY A 141 14.89 -17.95 -14.86
C GLY A 141 14.82 -18.97 -13.71
N ALA A 142 14.74 -18.51 -12.46
CA ALA A 142 14.44 -19.37 -11.30
C ALA A 142 12.99 -19.88 -11.37
N TRP A 143 12.06 -19.01 -11.78
CA TRP A 143 10.64 -19.34 -11.84
C TRP A 143 10.27 -20.39 -12.89
N ASN A 144 10.77 -20.23 -14.12
CA ASN A 144 10.46 -21.13 -15.22
C ASN A 144 10.97 -22.57 -15.02
N ARG A 145 11.80 -22.81 -13.99
CA ARG A 145 12.41 -24.11 -13.66
C ARG A 145 11.86 -24.73 -12.37
N ALA A 146 11.07 -24.00 -11.59
CA ALA A 146 10.24 -24.59 -10.54
C ALA A 146 9.05 -25.32 -11.21
N PRO A 147 8.63 -26.50 -10.74
CA PRO A 147 7.56 -27.25 -11.40
C PRO A 147 6.23 -26.51 -11.23
N ALA A 148 5.90 -25.63 -12.17
CA ALA A 148 4.55 -25.15 -12.40
C ALA A 148 3.87 -26.12 -13.36
N THR A 149 2.85 -26.82 -12.89
CA THR A 149 1.89 -27.49 -13.76
C THR A 149 1.15 -26.42 -14.56
N VAL A 150 1.61 -26.14 -15.78
CA VAL A 150 0.91 -25.31 -16.76
C VAL A 150 0.15 -26.24 -17.72
N PRO A 151 -1.17 -26.06 -17.95
CA PRO A 151 -1.92 -26.81 -18.96
C PRO A 151 -1.39 -26.55 -20.37
N ALA A 152 -1.37 -27.59 -21.20
CA ALA A 152 -0.54 -27.71 -22.40
C ALA A 152 -0.97 -26.93 -23.67
N ASP A 153 -1.87 -25.94 -23.59
CA ASP A 153 -2.51 -25.36 -24.79
C ASP A 153 -2.28 -23.84 -24.99
N ASP A 154 -1.10 -23.29 -24.63
CA ASP A 154 -0.77 -21.87 -24.83
C ASP A 154 0.40 -21.63 -25.82
N PRO A 155 0.14 -21.06 -27.02
CA PRO A 155 1.16 -20.70 -28.01
C PRO A 155 2.22 -19.70 -27.51
N VAL A 156 1.88 -18.87 -26.51
CA VAL A 156 2.79 -17.87 -25.93
C VAL A 156 3.88 -18.53 -25.07
N ALA A 157 3.53 -19.62 -24.39
CA ALA A 157 4.50 -20.42 -23.63
C ALA A 157 5.52 -21.12 -24.55
N ALA A 158 5.08 -21.61 -25.72
CA ALA A 158 5.98 -22.18 -26.73
C ALA A 158 6.97 -21.14 -27.30
N LEU A 159 6.54 -19.89 -27.45
CA LEU A 159 7.37 -18.79 -27.94
C LEU A 159 8.45 -18.37 -26.90
N SER A 160 8.11 -18.38 -25.61
CA SER A 160 9.05 -18.12 -24.51
C SER A 160 10.18 -19.16 -24.48
N VAL A 161 9.83 -20.45 -24.63
CA VAL A 161 10.81 -21.54 -24.65
C VAL A 161 11.75 -21.44 -25.87
N MET A 162 11.23 -21.05 -27.04
CA MET A 162 12.05 -20.83 -28.24
C MET A 162 13.01 -19.63 -28.10
N LEU A 163 12.56 -18.53 -27.48
CA LEU A 163 13.38 -17.34 -27.23
C LEU A 163 14.48 -17.60 -26.20
N ASP A 164 14.19 -18.37 -25.16
CA ASP A 164 15.16 -18.75 -24.12
C ASP A 164 16.24 -19.69 -24.68
N ALA A 165 15.86 -20.65 -25.53
CA ALA A 165 16.81 -21.52 -26.23
C ALA A 165 17.72 -20.73 -27.20
N ALA A 166 17.16 -19.76 -27.93
CA ALA A 166 17.93 -18.93 -28.86
C ALA A 166 18.91 -17.97 -28.14
N ARG A 167 18.54 -17.43 -26.97
CA ARG A 167 19.41 -16.59 -26.14
C ARG A 167 20.52 -17.39 -25.48
N ALA A 168 20.24 -18.60 -25.01
CA ALA A 168 21.24 -19.51 -24.47
C ALA A 168 22.30 -19.89 -25.53
N ALA A 169 21.89 -20.10 -26.78
CA ALA A 169 22.80 -20.39 -27.89
C ALA A 169 23.65 -19.17 -28.31
N ALA A 170 23.14 -17.94 -28.13
CA ALA A 170 23.85 -16.70 -28.45
C ALA A 170 24.88 -16.28 -27.38
N ALA A 171 24.80 -16.83 -26.17
CA ALA A 171 25.65 -16.47 -25.02
C ALA A 171 26.99 -17.22 -24.95
N HIS A 172 27.33 -18.05 -25.95
CA HIS A 172 28.63 -18.71 -26.03
C HIS A 172 29.44 -18.18 -27.22
N PRO A 173 30.67 -17.66 -27.01
CA PRO A 173 31.52 -17.24 -28.11
C PRO A 173 31.89 -18.47 -28.97
N ALA A 174 31.57 -18.40 -30.26
CA ALA A 174 31.88 -19.48 -31.21
C ALA A 174 33.39 -19.76 -31.24
N ASN A 175 33.79 -21.01 -30.97
CA ASN A 175 35.15 -21.46 -31.22
C ASN A 175 35.32 -21.74 -32.73
N PRO A 176 36.15 -20.97 -33.48
CA PRO A 176 36.20 -21.02 -34.95
C PRO A 176 36.72 -22.34 -35.53
N THR A 177 37.23 -23.25 -34.71
CA THR A 177 37.87 -24.51 -35.16
C THR A 177 36.93 -25.70 -35.24
N ASN A 178 35.67 -25.56 -34.79
CA ASN A 178 34.70 -26.66 -34.76
C ASN A 178 33.50 -26.37 -35.67
N ALA A 179 33.48 -27.04 -36.84
CA ALA A 179 32.48 -26.82 -37.90
C ALA A 179 31.03 -27.05 -37.43
N ALA A 180 30.79 -27.93 -36.45
CA ALA A 180 29.46 -28.18 -35.89
C ALA A 180 28.95 -26.99 -35.04
N HIS A 181 29.84 -26.27 -34.35
CA HIS A 181 29.49 -25.09 -33.58
C HIS A 181 29.21 -23.87 -34.47
N ALA A 182 29.94 -23.73 -35.58
CA ALA A 182 29.70 -22.66 -36.55
C ALA A 182 28.33 -22.82 -37.25
N GLU A 183 27.96 -24.06 -37.59
CA GLU A 183 26.66 -24.39 -38.19
C GLU A 183 25.50 -24.18 -37.20
N ALA A 184 25.65 -24.57 -35.93
CA ALA A 184 24.66 -24.32 -34.88
C ALA A 184 24.46 -22.82 -34.59
N ALA A 185 25.54 -22.03 -34.58
CA ALA A 185 25.47 -20.57 -34.41
C ALA A 185 24.88 -19.86 -35.63
N ARG A 186 24.99 -20.45 -36.84
CA ARG A 186 24.33 -19.97 -38.06
C ARG A 186 22.82 -20.23 -38.02
N LEU A 187 22.43 -21.48 -37.73
CA LEU A 187 21.02 -21.88 -37.55
C LEU A 187 20.33 -21.08 -36.43
N ALA A 188 20.99 -20.85 -35.30
CA ALA A 188 20.46 -20.02 -34.21
C ALA A 188 20.26 -18.56 -34.63
N ARG A 189 21.16 -17.99 -35.44
CA ARG A 189 21.01 -16.63 -36.00
C ARG A 189 19.88 -16.54 -37.01
N GLU A 190 19.70 -17.56 -37.84
CA GLU A 190 18.59 -17.65 -38.81
C GLU A 190 17.23 -17.80 -38.10
N GLN A 191 17.16 -18.60 -37.03
CA GLN A 191 15.98 -18.73 -36.19
C GLN A 191 15.67 -17.47 -35.39
N LEU A 192 16.69 -16.77 -34.88
CA LEU A 192 16.54 -15.48 -34.19
C LEU A 192 16.06 -14.38 -35.15
N ALA A 193 16.57 -14.35 -36.39
CA ALA A 193 16.10 -13.42 -37.42
C ALA A 193 14.63 -13.68 -37.79
N SER A 194 14.23 -14.95 -37.90
CA SER A 194 12.84 -15.35 -38.15
C SER A 194 11.91 -15.00 -36.97
N ALA A 195 12.35 -15.22 -35.72
CA ALA A 195 11.62 -14.85 -34.52
C ALA A 195 11.49 -13.32 -34.34
N VAL A 196 12.53 -12.54 -34.70
CA VAL A 196 12.49 -11.08 -34.71
C VAL A 196 11.55 -10.56 -35.80
N GLU A 197 11.46 -11.22 -36.95
CA GLU A 197 10.53 -10.85 -38.02
C GLU A 197 9.06 -11.18 -37.67
N ILE A 198 8.84 -12.28 -36.95
CA ILE A 198 7.55 -12.63 -36.36
C ILE A 198 7.17 -11.62 -35.26
N LEU A 199 8.10 -11.26 -34.37
CA LEU A 199 7.90 -10.22 -33.34
C LEU A 199 7.64 -8.84 -33.96
N ARG A 200 8.32 -8.47 -35.05
CA ARG A 200 8.05 -7.21 -35.77
C ARG A 200 6.71 -7.17 -36.49
N ARG A 201 6.15 -8.34 -36.87
CA ARG A 201 4.79 -8.46 -37.40
C ARG A 201 3.75 -8.42 -36.29
N ILE A 202 4.02 -9.06 -35.15
CA ILE A 202 3.14 -9.06 -33.98
C ILE A 202 3.11 -7.67 -33.29
N ASP A 203 4.21 -6.93 -33.27
CA ASP A 203 4.31 -5.64 -32.57
C ASP A 203 3.80 -4.45 -33.40
N ARG A 204 3.83 -4.53 -34.74
CA ARG A 204 3.28 -3.45 -35.58
C ARG A 204 1.76 -3.50 -35.71
N ASP A 205 1.19 -4.70 -35.78
CA ASP A 205 -0.26 -4.88 -35.85
C ASP A 205 -0.92 -4.76 -34.46
N ALA A 206 -0.23 -5.12 -33.36
CA ALA A 206 -0.76 -4.97 -32.00
C ALA A 206 -0.63 -3.53 -31.44
N LEU A 207 0.41 -2.77 -31.82
CA LEU A 207 0.51 -1.35 -31.46
C LEU A 207 -0.30 -0.43 -32.39
N GLN A 208 -0.65 -0.88 -33.61
CA GLN A 208 -1.54 -0.15 -34.53
C GLN A 208 -2.98 -0.68 -34.58
N ALA A 209 -3.32 -1.70 -33.81
CA ALA A 209 -4.69 -1.90 -33.34
C ALA A 209 -5.06 -0.77 -32.35
N THR A 210 -5.01 0.46 -32.85
CA THR A 210 -6.08 1.41 -32.65
C THR A 210 -7.37 0.61 -32.51
N ARG A 211 -7.88 0.50 -31.27
CA ARG A 211 -9.32 0.38 -31.09
C ARG A 211 -9.91 1.40 -32.06
N PRO A 212 -10.77 0.99 -33.01
CA PRO A 212 -11.31 1.93 -33.97
C PRO A 212 -11.80 3.15 -33.19
N ALA A 213 -11.29 4.32 -33.58
CA ALA A 213 -11.66 5.60 -32.99
C ALA A 213 -13.19 5.70 -33.09
N GLY A 214 -13.89 5.38 -32.00
CA GLY A 214 -15.33 5.12 -32.05
C GLY A 214 -15.91 4.29 -30.91
N GLN A 215 -15.12 3.55 -30.12
CA GLN A 215 -15.61 2.92 -28.88
C GLN A 215 -15.18 3.75 -27.66
N GLY A 216 -16.10 3.96 -26.71
CA GLY A 216 -15.97 4.90 -25.59
C GLY A 216 -14.72 4.72 -24.71
N ALA A 217 -14.45 5.71 -23.86
CA ALA A 217 -13.28 5.73 -22.98
C ALA A 217 -13.19 4.45 -22.12
N ALA A 218 -12.03 3.79 -22.15
CA ALA A 218 -11.81 2.53 -21.44
C ALA A 218 -11.82 2.74 -19.92
N ILE A 219 -12.51 1.87 -19.17
CA ILE A 219 -12.35 1.79 -17.71
C ILE A 219 -11.10 0.97 -17.40
N VAL A 220 -10.22 1.51 -16.57
CA VAL A 220 -9.03 0.84 -16.02
C VAL A 220 -9.20 0.77 -14.52
N PHE A 221 -9.20 -0.44 -13.96
CA PHE A 221 -9.35 -0.64 -12.52
C PHE A 221 -8.00 -0.59 -11.82
N ASP A 222 -7.92 0.18 -10.74
CA ASP A 222 -6.77 0.18 -9.86
C ASP A 222 -6.93 -0.90 -8.77
N ALA A 223 -6.05 -1.91 -8.81
CA ALA A 223 -5.98 -3.02 -7.86
C ALA A 223 -4.81 -2.88 -6.87
N THR A 224 -4.20 -1.69 -6.77
CA THR A 224 -3.01 -1.42 -5.95
C THR A 224 -3.23 -1.82 -4.49
N ASP A 225 -4.28 -1.30 -3.85
CA ASP A 225 -4.61 -1.60 -2.45
C ASP A 225 -4.79 -3.09 -2.20
N LEU A 226 -5.55 -3.76 -3.07
CA LEU A 226 -5.81 -5.20 -2.99
C LEU A 226 -4.51 -6.02 -3.09
N ILE A 227 -3.66 -5.72 -4.07
CA ILE A 227 -2.39 -6.45 -4.27
C ILE A 227 -1.40 -6.17 -3.14
N HIS A 228 -1.27 -4.91 -2.69
CA HIS A 228 -0.43 -4.56 -1.55
C HIS A 228 -0.92 -5.25 -0.26
N HIS A 229 -2.22 -5.30 -0.02
CA HIS A 229 -2.79 -6.07 1.11
C HIS A 229 -2.41 -7.55 1.03
N PHE A 230 -2.53 -8.16 -0.16
CA PHE A 230 -2.14 -9.55 -0.38
C PHE A 230 -0.64 -9.82 -0.24
N ARG A 231 0.23 -8.82 -0.09
CA ARG A 231 1.64 -9.02 0.32
C ARG A 231 1.80 -9.24 1.82
N GLY A 232 0.92 -8.67 2.63
CA GLY A 232 0.96 -8.79 4.09
C GLY A 232 -0.03 -9.80 4.65
N SER A 233 -1.14 -10.08 3.96
CA SER A 233 -2.25 -10.87 4.49
C SER A 233 -3.03 -11.59 3.41
N ARG A 234 -3.23 -12.90 3.55
CA ARG A 234 -4.00 -13.71 2.59
C ARG A 234 -5.49 -13.37 2.60
N LEU A 235 -6.08 -13.22 3.78
CA LEU A 235 -7.52 -12.98 3.93
C LEU A 235 -7.82 -11.49 3.71
N PRO A 236 -8.78 -11.14 2.83
CA PRO A 236 -9.14 -9.75 2.58
C PRO A 236 -9.91 -9.14 3.77
N THR A 237 -9.77 -7.84 3.99
CA THR A 237 -10.70 -7.09 4.85
C THR A 237 -11.95 -6.66 4.05
N GLY A 238 -12.86 -5.89 4.66
CA GLY A 238 -14.07 -5.39 3.99
C GLY A 238 -13.81 -4.63 2.69
N ILE A 239 -12.86 -3.68 2.67
CA ILE A 239 -12.54 -2.88 1.48
C ILE A 239 -11.91 -3.76 0.38
N GLN A 240 -10.99 -4.66 0.73
CA GLN A 240 -10.38 -5.58 -0.24
C GLN A 240 -11.40 -6.58 -0.79
N ARG A 241 -12.38 -7.02 0.00
CA ARG A 241 -13.46 -7.87 -0.48
C ARG A 241 -14.29 -7.15 -1.53
N VAL A 242 -14.68 -5.89 -1.28
CA VAL A 242 -15.42 -5.08 -2.26
C VAL A 242 -14.65 -4.92 -3.56
N GLN A 243 -13.35 -4.59 -3.49
CA GLN A 243 -12.49 -4.49 -4.68
C GLN A 243 -12.46 -5.79 -5.47
N LEU A 244 -12.18 -6.91 -4.79
CA LEU A 244 -12.10 -8.21 -5.43
C LEU A 244 -13.38 -8.53 -6.20
N GLU A 245 -14.54 -8.33 -5.56
CA GLU A 245 -15.83 -8.65 -6.18
C GLU A 245 -16.18 -7.76 -7.36
N LEU A 246 -15.96 -6.45 -7.24
CA LEU A 246 -16.25 -5.48 -8.30
C LEU A 246 -15.31 -5.67 -9.50
N ILE A 247 -14.00 -5.82 -9.26
CA ILE A 247 -13.03 -6.07 -10.33
C ILE A 247 -13.34 -7.41 -11.01
N SER A 248 -13.60 -8.46 -10.22
CA SER A 248 -13.94 -9.79 -10.77
C SER A 248 -15.24 -9.76 -11.57
N ALA A 249 -16.24 -8.99 -11.14
CA ALA A 249 -17.48 -8.81 -11.89
C ALA A 249 -17.25 -8.06 -13.20
N ALA A 250 -16.48 -6.97 -13.18
CA ALA A 250 -16.14 -6.22 -14.38
C ALA A 250 -15.39 -7.09 -15.40
N CYS A 251 -14.41 -7.89 -14.97
CA CYS A 251 -13.67 -8.81 -15.84
C CYS A 251 -14.56 -9.88 -16.48
N ARG A 252 -15.65 -10.30 -15.83
CA ARG A 252 -16.63 -11.26 -16.39
C ARG A 252 -17.57 -10.64 -17.41
N ALA A 253 -17.83 -9.34 -17.30
CA ALA A 253 -18.73 -8.61 -18.18
C ALA A 253 -18.08 -8.16 -19.49
N THR A 254 -16.75 -8.01 -19.48
CA THR A 254 -15.96 -7.71 -20.67
C THR A 254 -15.76 -8.94 -21.55
N ASP A 255 -15.52 -8.70 -22.84
CA ASP A 255 -15.12 -9.74 -23.80
C ASP A 255 -13.97 -10.59 -23.20
N PRO A 256 -14.12 -11.92 -23.09
CA PRO A 256 -13.06 -12.80 -22.60
C PRO A 256 -11.74 -12.65 -23.38
N ALA A 257 -11.79 -12.21 -24.65
CA ALA A 257 -10.60 -11.91 -25.44
C ALA A 257 -9.94 -10.57 -25.07
N HIS A 258 -10.67 -9.66 -24.41
CA HIS A 258 -10.22 -8.31 -24.05
C HIS A 258 -10.79 -7.86 -22.69
N PRO A 259 -10.30 -8.43 -21.56
CA PRO A 259 -10.76 -8.05 -20.23
C PRO A 259 -10.48 -6.56 -19.93
N ALA A 260 -11.24 -5.98 -19.00
CA ALA A 260 -10.95 -4.63 -18.50
C ALA A 260 -9.50 -4.56 -17.95
N PRO A 261 -8.67 -3.61 -18.40
CA PRO A 261 -7.31 -3.49 -17.90
C PRO A 261 -7.28 -3.21 -16.40
N MET A 262 -6.31 -3.79 -15.72
CA MET A 262 -6.07 -3.63 -14.29
C MET A 262 -4.65 -3.13 -14.07
N VAL A 263 -4.47 -2.25 -13.08
CA VAL A 263 -3.15 -1.69 -12.77
C VAL A 263 -2.80 -1.81 -11.29
N CYS A 264 -1.51 -1.87 -11.01
CA CYS A 264 -0.92 -1.83 -9.66
C CYS A 264 0.18 -0.77 -9.63
N TYR A 265 0.10 0.16 -8.69
CA TYR A 265 1.06 1.23 -8.49
C TYR A 265 2.24 0.78 -7.61
N LEU A 266 3.47 0.98 -8.12
CA LEU A 266 4.73 0.64 -7.45
C LEU A 266 5.67 1.86 -7.34
N GLY A 267 5.15 2.95 -6.75
CA GLY A 267 5.95 4.12 -6.42
C GLY A 267 6.57 4.78 -7.65
N ASP A 268 7.89 4.90 -7.65
CA ASP A 268 8.69 5.48 -8.73
C ASP A 268 8.51 4.80 -10.10
N GLN A 269 8.05 3.55 -10.15
CA GLN A 269 7.77 2.88 -11.43
C GLN A 269 6.41 3.26 -12.02
N GLY A 270 5.58 4.01 -11.28
CA GLY A 270 4.21 4.32 -11.68
C GLY A 270 3.30 3.09 -11.63
N TRP A 271 2.31 3.05 -12.52
CA TRP A 271 1.40 1.92 -12.66
C TRP A 271 1.96 0.87 -13.62
N LEU A 272 1.84 -0.38 -13.22
CA LEU A 272 2.14 -1.55 -14.03
C LEU A 272 0.85 -2.32 -14.30
N GLU A 273 0.73 -2.89 -15.49
CA GLU A 273 -0.42 -3.71 -15.85
C GLU A 273 -0.41 -5.02 -15.05
N VAL A 274 -1.57 -5.41 -14.53
CA VAL A 274 -1.75 -6.61 -13.71
C VAL A 274 -2.20 -7.78 -14.61
N PRO A 275 -1.43 -8.87 -14.71
CA PRO A 275 -1.84 -10.06 -15.46
C PRO A 275 -3.15 -10.66 -14.94
N GLY A 276 -4.21 -10.59 -15.75
CA GLY A 276 -5.56 -10.95 -15.30
C GLY A 276 -5.73 -12.40 -14.86
N ALA A 277 -5.03 -13.35 -15.50
CA ALA A 277 -5.09 -14.76 -15.14
C ALA A 277 -4.51 -15.03 -13.73
N LEU A 278 -3.35 -14.43 -13.42
CA LEU A 278 -2.72 -14.55 -12.10
C LEU A 278 -3.52 -13.82 -11.02
N PHE A 279 -4.07 -12.65 -11.35
CA PHE A 279 -4.97 -11.93 -10.45
C PHE A 279 -6.20 -12.78 -10.08
N ALA A 280 -6.86 -13.39 -11.07
CA ALA A 280 -8.01 -14.26 -10.83
C ALA A 280 -7.63 -15.50 -10.01
N GLN A 281 -6.46 -16.08 -10.25
CA GLN A 281 -5.93 -17.19 -9.44
C GLN A 281 -5.67 -16.76 -8.00
N LEU A 282 -5.02 -15.61 -7.78
CA LEU A 282 -4.74 -15.04 -6.47
C LEU A 282 -6.05 -14.82 -5.70
N CYS A 283 -7.06 -14.22 -6.34
CA CYS A 283 -8.37 -14.00 -5.75
C CYS A 283 -9.05 -15.31 -5.30
N ARG A 284 -8.99 -16.37 -6.12
CA ARG A 284 -9.53 -17.69 -5.75
C ARG A 284 -8.81 -18.30 -4.53
N ILE A 285 -7.49 -18.19 -4.45
CA ILE A 285 -6.68 -18.69 -3.33
C ILE A 285 -7.00 -17.91 -2.04
N CYS A 286 -7.14 -16.59 -2.16
CA CYS A 286 -7.43 -15.72 -1.01
C CYS A 286 -8.86 -15.89 -0.47
N LEU A 287 -9.84 -16.24 -1.33
CA LEU A 287 -11.22 -16.53 -0.94
C LEU A 287 -11.49 -18.00 -0.53
N GLY A 288 -10.58 -18.92 -0.83
CA GLY A 288 -10.75 -20.36 -0.59
C GLY A 288 -10.71 -20.76 0.89
N HIS A 289 -11.35 -21.90 1.20
CA HIS A 289 -11.29 -22.59 2.48
C HIS A 289 -9.99 -23.36 2.70
N GLY A 290 -9.66 -23.56 3.99
CA GLY A 290 -8.88 -24.69 4.52
C GLY A 290 -7.46 -24.77 3.99
N ASP A 291 -6.47 -24.43 4.82
CA ASP A 291 -5.04 -24.70 4.60
C ASP A 291 -4.57 -24.63 3.14
N ALA A 292 -5.05 -23.66 2.33
CA ALA A 292 -4.34 -23.32 1.12
C ALA A 292 -2.92 -22.98 1.59
N PRO A 293 -1.91 -23.81 1.26
CA PRO A 293 -0.65 -23.73 1.96
C PRO A 293 -0.13 -22.31 1.76
N PRO A 294 0.39 -21.64 2.81
CA PRO A 294 0.97 -20.30 2.68
C PRO A 294 1.89 -20.18 1.45
N ALA A 295 2.56 -21.28 1.10
CA ALA A 295 3.32 -21.47 -0.13
C ALA A 295 2.55 -21.14 -1.42
N ALA A 296 1.33 -21.63 -1.65
CA ALA A 296 0.60 -21.40 -2.91
C ALA A 296 0.21 -19.92 -3.11
N TRP A 297 -0.25 -19.26 -2.04
CA TRP A 297 -0.54 -17.82 -2.06
C TRP A 297 0.72 -16.99 -2.30
N GLN A 298 1.79 -17.27 -1.55
CA GLN A 298 3.08 -16.60 -1.71
C GLN A 298 3.67 -16.83 -3.10
N GLN A 299 3.53 -18.05 -3.62
CA GLN A 299 4.00 -18.44 -4.94
C GLN A 299 3.27 -17.65 -6.04
N THR A 300 1.94 -17.62 -6.02
CA THR A 300 1.16 -16.85 -7.01
C THR A 300 1.42 -15.34 -6.92
N LEU A 301 1.58 -14.80 -5.72
CA LEU A 301 1.90 -13.39 -5.54
C LEU A 301 3.29 -13.05 -6.08
N MET A 302 4.28 -13.90 -5.82
CA MET A 302 5.65 -13.72 -6.31
C MET A 302 5.74 -13.82 -7.83
N GLN A 303 4.95 -14.70 -8.46
CA GLN A 303 4.77 -14.73 -9.93
C GLN A 303 4.27 -13.40 -10.46
N LEU A 304 3.19 -12.89 -9.84
CA LEU A 304 2.53 -11.67 -10.24
C LEU A 304 3.52 -10.49 -10.17
N ASP A 305 4.17 -10.32 -9.03
CA ASP A 305 5.13 -9.24 -8.79
C ASP A 305 6.35 -9.35 -9.72
N THR A 306 6.89 -10.54 -9.96
CA THR A 306 8.02 -10.74 -10.88
C THR A 306 7.68 -10.37 -12.32
N LEU A 307 6.46 -10.70 -12.78
CA LEU A 307 6.00 -10.31 -14.12
C LEU A 307 5.77 -8.80 -14.21
N MET A 308 5.18 -8.18 -13.19
CA MET A 308 4.96 -6.73 -13.14
C MET A 308 6.29 -5.97 -13.13
N LEU A 309 7.22 -6.33 -12.25
CA LEU A 309 8.53 -5.65 -12.11
C LEU A 309 9.40 -5.72 -13.36
N GLY A 310 9.19 -6.71 -14.23
CA GLY A 310 9.89 -6.83 -15.50
C GLY A 310 9.10 -6.29 -16.69
N SER A 311 7.98 -5.62 -16.45
CA SER A 311 7.15 -4.96 -17.46
C SER A 311 7.46 -3.46 -17.52
N ALA A 312 7.16 -2.83 -18.66
CA ALA A 312 7.22 -1.37 -18.76
C ALA A 312 6.03 -0.74 -18.00
N PRO A 313 6.16 0.52 -17.52
CA PRO A 313 5.03 1.28 -17.00
C PRO A 313 3.87 1.32 -18.00
N MET A 314 2.65 1.24 -17.47
CA MET A 314 1.41 1.19 -18.25
C MET A 314 1.28 2.41 -19.15
N ALA A 315 1.11 2.15 -20.45
CA ALA A 315 0.65 3.15 -21.40
C ALA A 315 -0.88 3.18 -21.39
N PHE A 316 -1.46 4.08 -20.60
CA PHE A 316 -2.92 4.18 -20.49
C PHE A 316 -3.56 4.45 -21.86
N PRO A 317 -4.72 3.82 -22.16
CA PRO A 317 -5.53 4.22 -23.31
C PRO A 317 -5.88 5.71 -23.19
N ARG A 318 -5.83 6.44 -24.31
CA ARG A 318 -6.16 7.87 -24.30
C ARG A 318 -7.58 8.10 -23.78
N GLY A 319 -7.73 9.02 -22.84
CA GLY A 319 -9.04 9.34 -22.26
C GLY A 319 -9.56 8.31 -21.23
N ALA A 320 -8.77 7.31 -20.85
CA ALA A 320 -9.22 6.23 -19.96
C ALA A 320 -9.70 6.73 -18.59
N TRP A 321 -10.67 6.04 -18.01
CA TRP A 321 -11.15 6.27 -16.65
C TRP A 321 -10.39 5.35 -15.69
N LEU A 322 -9.48 5.92 -14.91
CA LEU A 322 -8.81 5.23 -13.80
C LEU A 322 -9.76 5.22 -12.59
N VAL A 323 -10.37 4.06 -12.34
CA VAL A 323 -11.30 3.84 -11.23
C VAL A 323 -10.55 3.15 -10.09
N SER A 324 -10.35 3.87 -8.99
CA SER A 324 -9.67 3.36 -7.81
C SER A 324 -10.67 2.92 -6.75
N LEU A 325 -10.76 1.61 -6.51
CA LEU A 325 -11.77 0.99 -5.67
C LEU A 325 -11.31 0.76 -4.22
N GLY A 326 -10.02 0.89 -3.94
CA GLY A 326 -9.40 0.68 -2.63
C GLY A 326 -8.83 1.95 -2.00
N THR A 327 -7.98 1.81 -0.98
CA THR A 327 -7.28 2.95 -0.42
C THR A 327 -6.16 3.38 -1.38
N SER A 328 -6.19 4.62 -1.86
CA SER A 328 -5.22 5.14 -2.86
C SER A 328 -4.29 6.20 -2.29
N TRP A 329 -4.15 6.28 -0.97
CA TRP A 329 -3.24 7.20 -0.28
C TRP A 329 -1.81 6.68 -0.20
N PHE A 330 -1.28 6.14 -1.30
CA PHE A 330 0.12 5.77 -1.40
C PHE A 330 0.98 7.03 -1.65
N PRO A 331 2.22 7.06 -1.13
CA PRO A 331 3.15 8.14 -1.45
C PRO A 331 3.25 8.35 -2.95
N GLU A 332 3.26 9.61 -3.39
CA GLU A 332 3.44 9.99 -4.81
C GLU A 332 2.37 9.52 -5.79
N TYR A 333 1.32 8.82 -5.33
CA TYR A 333 0.26 8.29 -6.18
C TYR A 333 -0.44 9.40 -6.96
N LEU A 334 -0.85 10.47 -6.29
CA LEU A 334 -1.56 11.59 -6.91
C LEU A 334 -0.67 12.45 -7.84
N LEU A 335 0.64 12.50 -7.57
CA LEU A 335 1.61 13.07 -8.51
C LEU A 335 1.57 12.29 -9.83
N HIS A 336 1.61 10.97 -9.74
CA HIS A 336 1.52 10.11 -10.92
C HIS A 336 0.16 10.21 -11.60
N VAL A 337 -0.95 10.43 -10.85
CA VAL A 337 -2.27 10.65 -11.46
C VAL A 337 -2.20 11.87 -12.36
N ARG A 338 -1.64 12.98 -11.87
CA ARG A 338 -1.47 14.20 -12.64
C ARG A 338 -0.56 14.03 -13.85
N LEU A 339 0.55 13.30 -13.71
CA LEU A 339 1.43 12.98 -14.85
C LEU A 339 0.70 12.13 -15.90
N ALA A 340 -0.08 11.14 -15.48
CA ALA A 340 -0.88 10.32 -16.37
C ALA A 340 -2.02 11.11 -17.04
N ARG A 341 -2.65 12.06 -16.33
CA ARG A 341 -3.62 13.01 -16.90
C ARG A 341 -2.96 13.84 -17.99
N GLN A 342 -1.78 14.41 -17.72
CA GLN A 342 -1.05 15.22 -18.71
C GLN A 342 -0.62 14.40 -19.93
N ARG A 343 -0.16 13.17 -19.73
CA ARG A 343 0.42 12.33 -20.79
C ARG A 343 -0.61 11.59 -21.63
N TYR A 344 -1.64 11.05 -21.00
CA TYR A 344 -2.62 10.15 -21.62
C TYR A 344 -4.04 10.71 -21.61
N GLY A 345 -4.27 11.81 -20.89
CA GLY A 345 -5.61 12.34 -20.71
C GLY A 345 -6.52 11.41 -19.91
N ILE A 346 -5.99 10.68 -18.92
CA ILE A 346 -6.86 9.86 -18.08
C ILE A 346 -7.81 10.74 -17.25
N ARG A 347 -8.91 10.13 -16.78
CA ARG A 347 -9.83 10.69 -15.79
C ARG A 347 -9.75 9.86 -14.52
N TYR A 348 -9.62 10.49 -13.37
CA TYR A 348 -9.45 9.83 -12.07
C TYR A 348 -10.75 9.82 -11.27
N VAL A 349 -11.11 8.63 -10.77
CA VAL A 349 -12.32 8.40 -9.98
C VAL A 349 -11.99 7.57 -8.74
N PRO A 350 -11.75 8.19 -7.58
CA PRO A 350 -11.62 7.48 -6.32
C PRO A 350 -12.98 7.00 -5.78
N PHE A 351 -12.97 5.84 -5.14
CA PHE A 351 -14.08 5.32 -4.36
C PHE A 351 -13.83 5.58 -2.87
N VAL A 352 -14.55 6.56 -2.32
CA VAL A 352 -14.47 6.93 -0.91
C VAL A 352 -15.41 6.04 -0.11
N HIS A 353 -14.84 5.17 0.73
CA HIS A 353 -15.61 4.26 1.57
C HIS A 353 -16.11 4.92 2.85
N ASP A 354 -15.34 5.85 3.42
CA ASP A 354 -15.73 6.65 4.57
C ASP A 354 -14.78 7.84 4.74
N LEU A 355 -15.16 8.75 5.64
CA LEU A 355 -14.32 9.85 6.10
C LEU A 355 -14.02 9.72 7.60
N ILE A 356 -13.90 8.50 8.13
CA ILE A 356 -13.69 8.28 9.59
C ILE A 356 -12.50 9.10 10.12
N PRO A 357 -11.32 9.15 9.46
CA PRO A 357 -10.19 9.92 9.99
C PRO A 357 -10.43 11.44 10.04
N VAL A 358 -11.46 11.95 9.36
CA VAL A 358 -11.85 13.37 9.36
C VAL A 358 -13.02 13.64 10.30
N VAL A 359 -14.02 12.76 10.30
CA VAL A 359 -15.25 12.91 11.09
C VAL A 359 -15.04 12.51 12.55
N MET A 360 -14.20 11.48 12.80
CA MET A 360 -13.96 10.86 14.11
C MET A 360 -12.45 10.68 14.38
N PRO A 361 -11.60 11.73 14.23
CA PRO A 361 -10.14 11.61 14.32
C PRO A 361 -9.65 11.04 15.65
N GLU A 362 -10.35 11.27 16.76
CA GLU A 362 -10.04 10.78 18.10
C GLU A 362 -10.05 9.23 18.19
N HIS A 363 -10.81 8.58 17.30
CA HIS A 363 -10.88 7.12 17.19
C HIS A 363 -9.81 6.52 16.27
N CYS A 364 -9.04 7.36 15.58
CA CYS A 364 -7.95 6.97 14.68
C CYS A 364 -6.57 7.14 15.35
N VAL A 365 -5.55 6.57 14.72
CA VAL A 365 -4.15 6.88 15.03
C VAL A 365 -3.71 8.11 14.23
N ASP A 366 -2.86 8.96 14.81
CA ASP A 366 -2.50 10.28 14.24
C ASP A 366 -1.95 10.18 12.81
N ASP A 367 -1.07 9.21 12.56
CA ASP A 367 -0.46 8.96 11.25
C ASP A 367 -1.50 8.58 10.16
N LEU A 368 -2.58 7.89 10.54
CA LEU A 368 -3.70 7.63 9.62
C LEU A 368 -4.46 8.92 9.28
N VAL A 369 -4.69 9.79 10.27
CA VAL A 369 -5.38 11.07 10.09
C VAL A 369 -4.59 11.96 9.13
N ASP A 370 -3.28 12.06 9.33
CA ASP A 370 -2.41 12.92 8.51
C ASP A 370 -2.32 12.44 7.05
N ARG A 371 -2.12 11.14 6.82
CA ARG A 371 -2.12 10.57 5.47
C ARG A 371 -3.48 10.71 4.78
N PHE A 372 -4.56 10.45 5.51
CA PHE A 372 -5.91 10.59 4.96
C PHE A 372 -6.20 12.04 4.57
N ALA A 373 -5.87 13.01 5.43
CA ALA A 373 -6.10 14.43 5.16
C ALA A 373 -5.33 14.90 3.92
N ALA A 374 -4.06 14.49 3.80
CA ALA A 374 -3.24 14.82 2.63
C ALA A 374 -3.78 14.19 1.33
N TRP A 375 -4.19 12.92 1.39
CA TRP A 375 -4.84 12.27 0.26
C TRP A 375 -6.17 12.92 -0.08
N LEU A 376 -7.01 13.28 0.89
CA LEU A 376 -8.32 13.88 0.64
C LEU A 376 -8.18 15.24 -0.08
N LEU A 377 -7.24 16.08 0.38
CA LEU A 377 -6.92 17.35 -0.28
C LEU A 377 -6.44 17.14 -1.72
N GLY A 378 -5.55 16.17 -1.95
CA GLY A 378 -5.11 15.85 -3.29
C GLY A 378 -6.23 15.22 -4.14
N ALA A 379 -7.11 14.40 -3.57
CA ALA A 379 -8.24 13.81 -4.27
C ALA A 379 -9.20 14.90 -4.76
N PHE A 380 -9.48 15.93 -3.96
CA PHE A 380 -10.26 17.09 -4.43
C PHE A 380 -9.58 17.86 -5.56
N ALA A 381 -8.25 17.93 -5.56
CA ALA A 381 -7.49 18.60 -6.64
C ALA A 381 -7.46 17.80 -7.96
N HIS A 382 -7.50 16.46 -7.89
CA HIS A 382 -7.21 15.59 -9.04
C HIS A 382 -8.38 14.72 -9.51
N ALA A 383 -9.42 14.50 -8.70
CA ALA A 383 -10.55 13.66 -9.08
C ALA A 383 -11.49 14.40 -10.04
N ASP A 384 -11.86 13.74 -11.13
CA ASP A 384 -12.91 14.26 -12.01
C ASP A 384 -14.30 13.97 -11.41
N ARG A 385 -14.45 12.82 -10.74
CA ARG A 385 -15.70 12.32 -10.16
C ARG A 385 -15.39 11.49 -8.92
N PHE A 386 -16.39 11.28 -8.07
CA PHE A 386 -16.27 10.44 -6.87
C PHE A 386 -17.31 9.32 -6.89
N LEU A 387 -16.88 8.12 -6.49
CA LEU A 387 -17.78 7.06 -6.05
C LEU A 387 -17.81 7.10 -4.52
N VAL A 388 -18.99 6.90 -3.93
CA VAL A 388 -19.16 6.77 -2.47
C VAL A 388 -20.13 5.64 -2.17
N ASN A 389 -20.00 5.00 -1.01
CA ASN A 389 -20.76 3.77 -0.72
C ASN A 389 -22.10 4.03 -0.02
N SER A 390 -22.36 5.24 0.44
CA SER A 390 -23.59 5.63 1.14
C SER A 390 -23.90 7.11 0.94
N GLU A 391 -25.14 7.49 1.19
CA GLU A 391 -25.53 8.91 1.24
C GLU A 391 -24.88 9.62 2.42
N SER A 392 -24.65 8.93 3.54
CA SER A 392 -23.85 9.45 4.66
C SER A 392 -22.45 9.87 4.19
N THR A 393 -21.71 8.96 3.57
CA THR A 393 -20.36 9.25 3.05
C THR A 393 -20.38 10.37 2.00
N ARG A 394 -21.44 10.47 1.17
CA ARG A 394 -21.61 11.63 0.26
C ARG A 394 -21.66 12.94 1.04
N ARG A 395 -22.53 13.04 2.06
CA ARG A 395 -22.69 14.27 2.85
C ARG A 395 -21.39 14.65 3.55
N ASP A 396 -20.68 13.69 4.10
CA ASP A 396 -19.39 13.93 4.76
C ASP A 396 -18.33 14.43 3.76
N LEU A 397 -18.28 13.84 2.57
CA LEU A 397 -17.38 14.27 1.48
C LEU A 397 -17.71 15.70 1.02
N GLU A 398 -18.98 16.00 0.80
CA GLU A 398 -19.44 17.34 0.39
C GLU A 398 -19.17 18.38 1.49
N ALA A 399 -19.39 18.03 2.76
CA ALA A 399 -19.09 18.90 3.90
C ALA A 399 -17.58 19.18 4.01
N ALA A 400 -16.74 18.15 3.82
CA ALA A 400 -15.29 18.33 3.80
C ALA A 400 -14.85 19.24 2.64
N ALA A 401 -15.41 19.06 1.45
CA ALA A 401 -15.13 19.89 0.28
C ALA A 401 -15.56 21.35 0.49
N ALA A 402 -16.75 21.58 1.07
CA ALA A 402 -17.25 22.91 1.42
C ALA A 402 -16.35 23.61 2.46
N ARG A 403 -15.87 22.88 3.48
CA ARG A 403 -14.94 23.41 4.49
C ARG A 403 -13.59 23.85 3.91
N LEU A 404 -13.20 23.29 2.77
CA LEU A 404 -11.99 23.68 2.03
C LEU A 404 -12.24 24.84 1.05
N GLY A 405 -13.47 25.35 0.95
CA GLY A 405 -13.85 26.37 -0.03
C GLY A 405 -13.97 25.82 -1.46
N GLN A 406 -14.16 24.50 -1.62
CA GLN A 406 -14.22 23.82 -2.92
C GLN A 406 -15.46 22.92 -3.00
N PRO A 407 -16.69 23.47 -2.92
CA PRO A 407 -17.91 22.65 -2.97
C PRO A 407 -17.98 21.82 -4.25
N LEU A 408 -18.35 20.54 -4.11
CA LEU A 408 -18.45 19.63 -5.25
C LEU A 408 -19.67 20.00 -6.13
N PRO A 409 -19.52 20.09 -7.46
CA PRO A 409 -20.63 20.29 -8.37
C PRO A 409 -21.69 19.19 -8.30
N ALA A 410 -22.95 19.54 -8.58
CA ALA A 410 -24.04 18.58 -8.65
C ALA A 410 -23.75 17.48 -9.69
N GLY A 411 -23.98 16.22 -9.31
CA GLY A 411 -23.73 15.06 -10.18
C GLY A 411 -22.26 14.60 -10.26
N HIS A 412 -21.33 15.23 -9.52
CA HIS A 412 -19.95 14.75 -9.41
C HIS A 412 -19.80 13.49 -8.54
N VAL A 413 -20.79 13.17 -7.69
CA VAL A 413 -20.73 12.06 -6.73
C VAL A 413 -21.81 11.02 -7.02
N GLU A 414 -21.41 9.79 -7.33
CA GLU A 414 -22.32 8.65 -7.51
C GLU A 414 -22.29 7.76 -6.25
N VAL A 415 -23.46 7.44 -5.71
CA VAL A 415 -23.59 6.54 -4.55
C VAL A 415 -23.79 5.10 -5.03
N VAL A 416 -22.79 4.26 -4.78
CA VAL A 416 -22.79 2.81 -5.07
C VAL A 416 -22.93 2.04 -3.75
N ARG A 417 -24.17 1.79 -3.35
CA ARG A 417 -24.51 1.04 -2.12
C ARG A 417 -23.88 -0.34 -2.14
N LEU A 418 -23.29 -0.79 -1.02
CA LEU A 418 -22.66 -2.10 -0.91
C LEU A 418 -23.65 -3.16 -0.39
N ASP A 419 -24.87 -3.15 -0.92
CA ASP A 419 -26.01 -4.03 -0.62
C ASP A 419 -26.00 -5.33 -1.46
N ALA A 420 -24.82 -5.74 -1.92
CA ALA A 420 -24.64 -6.92 -2.75
C ALA A 420 -24.69 -8.22 -1.94
N ASP A 421 -25.11 -9.30 -2.60
CA ASP A 421 -25.12 -10.63 -2.02
C ASP A 421 -23.69 -11.10 -1.79
N ILE A 422 -23.33 -11.22 -0.52
CA ILE A 422 -22.00 -11.61 -0.07
C ILE A 422 -21.84 -13.12 0.01
N ARG A 423 -22.94 -13.88 -0.08
CA ARG A 423 -22.92 -15.35 -0.02
C ARG A 423 -22.19 -15.88 -1.25
N LYS A 424 -21.36 -16.90 -1.03
CA LYS A 424 -20.61 -17.57 -2.08
C LYS A 424 -21.20 -18.95 -2.36
N PRO A 425 -21.99 -19.11 -3.43
CA PRO A 425 -22.56 -20.41 -3.78
C PRO A 425 -21.44 -21.42 -4.05
N GLY A 426 -21.53 -22.60 -3.45
CA GLY A 426 -20.56 -23.69 -3.66
C GLY A 426 -19.42 -23.77 -2.64
N LEU A 427 -19.31 -22.84 -1.69
CA LEU A 427 -18.40 -23.01 -0.55
C LEU A 427 -18.96 -24.09 0.40
N ARG A 428 -18.21 -25.20 0.58
CA ARG A 428 -18.61 -26.32 1.45
C ARG A 428 -18.69 -25.85 2.90
N ALA A 429 -19.87 -25.94 3.53
CA ALA A 429 -20.01 -25.57 4.93
C ALA A 429 -19.03 -26.37 5.81
N PRO A 430 -18.34 -25.73 6.77
CA PRO A 430 -17.50 -26.44 7.73
C PRO A 430 -18.34 -27.47 8.51
N GLU A 431 -17.78 -28.63 8.82
CA GLU A 431 -18.47 -29.65 9.62
C GLU A 431 -18.73 -29.15 11.05
N ALA A 432 -19.83 -29.61 11.66
CA ALA A 432 -20.23 -29.22 13.02
C ALA A 432 -19.16 -29.49 14.10
N ALA A 433 -18.20 -30.40 13.83
CA ALA A 433 -17.03 -30.66 14.67
C ALA A 433 -16.12 -29.42 14.82
N ASN A 434 -16.09 -28.51 13.84
CA ASN A 434 -15.24 -27.32 13.87
C ASN A 434 -15.68 -26.29 14.94
N MET A 435 -16.95 -26.27 15.33
CA MET A 435 -17.42 -25.39 16.41
C MET A 435 -16.93 -25.87 17.79
N GLN A 436 -16.76 -27.18 17.98
CA GLN A 436 -16.19 -27.73 19.22
C GLN A 436 -14.75 -27.26 19.43
N GLY A 437 -13.99 -27.08 18.35
CA GLY A 437 -12.63 -26.49 18.38
C GLY A 437 -12.60 -25.03 18.84
N TRP A 438 -13.72 -24.31 18.78
CA TRP A 438 -13.90 -22.98 19.36
C TRP A 438 -14.51 -23.03 20.78
N GLY A 439 -14.55 -24.21 21.38
CA GLY A 439 -15.08 -24.46 22.72
C GLY A 439 -16.61 -24.56 22.80
N TRP A 440 -17.31 -24.62 21.66
CA TRP A 440 -18.74 -24.37 21.60
C TRP A 440 -19.48 -25.47 20.85
N SER A 441 -20.33 -26.24 21.55
CA SER A 441 -21.06 -27.33 20.92
C SER A 441 -22.54 -27.04 20.69
N ARG A 442 -23.23 -26.30 21.58
CA ARG A 442 -24.71 -26.14 21.54
C ARG A 442 -25.33 -24.90 22.21
N GLN A 443 -24.55 -23.97 22.76
CA GLN A 443 -25.15 -22.80 23.45
C GLN A 443 -25.61 -21.71 22.47
N PRO A 444 -26.74 -21.04 22.72
CA PRO A 444 -27.18 -19.91 21.91
C PRO A 444 -26.22 -18.74 22.07
N PHE A 445 -26.03 -17.98 20.99
CA PHE A 445 -25.11 -16.86 20.98
C PHE A 445 -25.58 -15.71 20.10
N VAL A 446 -25.10 -14.51 20.43
CA VAL A 446 -25.19 -13.32 19.60
C VAL A 446 -23.82 -13.08 18.96
N LEU A 447 -23.82 -12.65 17.70
CA LEU A 447 -22.60 -12.47 16.93
C LEU A 447 -22.32 -10.99 16.67
N MET A 448 -21.10 -10.57 16.96
CA MET A 448 -20.55 -9.25 16.65
C MET A 448 -19.37 -9.44 15.69
N LEU A 449 -19.54 -9.04 14.42
CA LEU A 449 -18.50 -9.14 13.39
C LEU A 449 -17.78 -7.80 13.26
N SER A 450 -16.64 -7.66 13.93
CA SER A 450 -15.82 -6.45 13.86
C SER A 450 -14.44 -6.64 14.50
N THR A 451 -13.41 -6.01 13.93
CA THR A 451 -12.15 -5.74 14.63
C THR A 451 -12.41 -4.97 15.92
N VAL A 452 -11.71 -5.30 17.01
CA VAL A 452 -11.87 -4.65 18.31
C VAL A 452 -11.24 -3.25 18.30
N GLU A 453 -12.02 -2.26 17.92
CA GLU A 453 -11.64 -0.84 17.80
C GLU A 453 -12.63 0.08 18.57
N PRO A 454 -12.19 1.26 19.03
CA PRO A 454 -13.03 2.23 19.75
C PRO A 454 -14.37 2.52 19.08
N ARG A 455 -14.33 2.83 17.78
CA ARG A 455 -15.51 3.21 17.00
C ARG A 455 -16.55 2.09 16.88
N LYS A 456 -16.14 0.83 17.03
CA LYS A 456 -17.04 -0.35 16.99
C LYS A 456 -17.77 -0.56 18.31
N ASN A 457 -17.40 0.20 19.34
CA ASN A 457 -18.11 0.31 20.62
C ASN A 457 -18.29 -1.03 21.38
N HIS A 458 -17.25 -1.88 21.36
CA HIS A 458 -17.24 -3.15 22.12
C HIS A 458 -17.50 -2.92 23.62
N LEU A 459 -17.05 -1.78 24.16
CA LEU A 459 -17.29 -1.39 25.53
C LEU A 459 -18.79 -1.28 25.86
N ALA A 460 -19.60 -0.69 24.97
CA ALA A 460 -21.05 -0.63 25.17
C ALA A 460 -21.69 -2.02 25.12
N ALA A 461 -21.26 -2.88 24.19
CA ALA A 461 -21.72 -4.26 24.13
C ALA A 461 -21.42 -5.02 25.43
N PHE A 462 -20.19 -4.89 25.96
CA PHE A 462 -19.79 -5.55 27.21
C PHE A 462 -20.58 -5.05 28.42
N ARG A 463 -20.85 -3.74 28.49
CA ARG A 463 -21.73 -3.15 29.53
C ARG A 463 -23.18 -3.66 29.42
N ALA A 464 -23.71 -3.79 28.21
CA ALA A 464 -25.03 -4.37 28.00
C ALA A 464 -25.07 -5.84 28.45
N TRP A 465 -24.05 -6.64 28.12
CA TRP A 465 -23.95 -8.04 28.57
C TRP A 465 -23.85 -8.18 30.07
N ARG A 466 -23.04 -7.33 30.73
CA ARG A 466 -22.97 -7.27 32.19
C ARG A 466 -24.35 -7.00 32.81
N SER A 467 -25.07 -6.02 32.27
CA SER A 467 -26.42 -5.65 32.74
C SER A 467 -27.42 -6.80 32.54
N LEU A 468 -27.38 -7.49 31.40
CA LEU A 468 -28.20 -8.68 31.16
C LEU A 468 -27.90 -9.79 32.17
N ILE A 469 -26.63 -9.99 32.52
CA ILE A 469 -26.22 -10.98 33.51
C ILE A 469 -26.74 -10.59 34.90
N ASP A 470 -26.73 -9.31 35.25
CA ASP A 470 -27.25 -8.82 36.53
C ASP A 470 -28.77 -9.00 36.62
N HIS A 471 -29.51 -8.75 35.53
CA HIS A 471 -30.96 -8.87 35.50
C HIS A 471 -31.46 -10.32 35.43
N HIS A 472 -30.81 -11.18 34.64
CA HIS A 472 -31.32 -12.52 34.31
C HIS A 472 -30.46 -13.65 34.85
N GLY A 473 -29.27 -13.36 35.37
CA GLY A 473 -28.28 -14.36 35.78
C GLY A 473 -27.53 -14.97 34.59
N ALA A 474 -26.23 -15.18 34.76
CA ALA A 474 -25.31 -15.59 33.69
C ALA A 474 -25.80 -16.82 32.90
N ARG A 475 -26.45 -17.79 33.55
CA ARG A 475 -26.90 -19.03 32.91
C ARG A 475 -27.99 -18.84 31.83
N HIS A 476 -28.76 -17.76 31.90
CA HIS A 476 -29.86 -17.49 30.95
C HIS A 476 -29.45 -16.50 29.85
N VAL A 477 -28.28 -15.87 29.99
CA VAL A 477 -27.76 -14.93 28.99
C VAL A 477 -26.96 -15.71 27.93
N PRO A 478 -27.25 -15.54 26.63
CA PRO A 478 -26.49 -16.17 25.57
C PRO A 478 -25.06 -15.64 25.53
N GLN A 479 -24.17 -16.43 24.96
CA GLN A 479 -22.80 -16.00 24.74
C GLN A 479 -22.73 -14.83 23.74
N LEU A 480 -21.79 -13.90 23.93
CA LEU A 480 -21.41 -12.90 22.93
C LEU A 480 -20.16 -13.37 22.19
N VAL A 481 -20.27 -13.69 20.89
CA VAL A 481 -19.10 -13.94 20.02
C VAL A 481 -18.70 -12.64 19.37
N CYS A 482 -17.47 -12.19 19.60
CA CYS A 482 -16.84 -11.15 18.82
C CYS A 482 -15.86 -11.81 17.83
N VAL A 483 -16.05 -11.62 16.52
CA VAL A 483 -15.13 -12.11 15.50
C VAL A 483 -14.41 -10.93 14.87
N GLY A 484 -13.09 -10.88 15.07
CA GLY A 484 -12.21 -9.85 14.53
C GLY A 484 -10.86 -9.83 15.23
N ALA A 485 -9.87 -9.19 14.61
CA ALA A 485 -8.57 -8.99 15.24
C ALA A 485 -8.68 -8.02 16.43
N ARG A 486 -7.72 -8.07 17.37
CA ARG A 486 -7.56 -7.02 18.38
C ARG A 486 -6.98 -5.79 17.70
N GLY A 487 -7.78 -4.73 17.61
CA GLY A 487 -7.36 -3.44 17.03
C GLY A 487 -6.59 -2.57 18.01
N TRP A 488 -6.57 -1.25 17.77
CA TRP A 488 -5.91 -0.24 18.59
C TRP A 488 -6.87 0.40 19.61
N LYS A 489 -6.35 1.13 20.60
CA LYS A 489 -7.10 1.98 21.56
C LYS A 489 -8.28 1.27 22.26
N ASN A 490 -8.15 -0.03 22.56
CA ASN A 490 -9.24 -0.86 23.12
C ASN A 490 -9.05 -1.25 24.59
N GLU A 491 -8.15 -0.56 25.29
CA GLU A 491 -7.72 -0.87 26.66
C GLU A 491 -8.92 -0.92 27.62
N ALA A 492 -9.86 0.02 27.49
CA ALA A 492 -11.06 0.06 28.33
C ALA A 492 -11.96 -1.17 28.17
N ALA A 493 -12.14 -1.66 26.93
CA ALA A 493 -12.98 -2.82 26.65
C ALA A 493 -12.32 -4.12 27.13
N LEU A 494 -11.01 -4.26 26.90
CA LEU A 494 -10.26 -5.43 27.34
C LEU A 494 -10.12 -5.47 28.87
N ALA A 495 -9.81 -4.34 29.51
CA ALA A 495 -9.72 -4.26 30.97
C ALA A 495 -11.05 -4.62 31.66
N MET A 496 -12.20 -4.35 31.03
CA MET A 496 -13.49 -4.78 31.57
C MET A 496 -13.64 -6.31 31.55
N LEU A 497 -13.19 -6.99 30.49
CA LEU A 497 -13.20 -8.44 30.43
C LEU A 497 -12.21 -9.07 31.41
N ASP A 498 -11.01 -8.51 31.52
CA ASP A 498 -9.96 -9.06 32.38
C ASP A 498 -10.32 -8.94 33.88
N ASN A 499 -11.06 -7.89 34.26
CA ASN A 499 -11.43 -7.62 35.65
C ASN A 499 -12.81 -8.17 36.07
N ASP A 500 -13.62 -8.70 35.15
CA ASP A 500 -14.92 -9.31 35.44
C ASP A 500 -14.97 -10.77 34.96
N PRO A 501 -14.63 -11.74 35.83
CA PRO A 501 -14.64 -13.17 35.48
C PRO A 501 -16.01 -13.69 35.06
N VAL A 502 -17.09 -13.09 35.57
CA VAL A 502 -18.45 -13.54 35.25
C VAL A 502 -18.82 -13.08 33.83
N LEU A 503 -18.48 -11.84 33.46
CA LEU A 503 -18.63 -11.35 32.08
C LEU A 503 -17.73 -12.12 31.12
N ALA A 504 -16.46 -12.35 31.49
CA ALA A 504 -15.51 -13.10 30.67
C ALA A 504 -16.00 -14.53 30.36
N SER A 505 -16.76 -15.15 31.26
CA SER A 505 -17.39 -16.46 31.01
C SER A 505 -18.46 -16.44 29.92
N ARG A 506 -18.95 -15.24 29.54
CA ARG A 506 -20.03 -14.98 28.58
C ARG A 506 -19.62 -14.20 27.33
N VAL A 507 -18.32 -13.94 27.16
CA VAL A 507 -17.77 -13.26 25.98
C VAL A 507 -16.65 -14.11 25.39
N THR A 508 -16.72 -14.36 24.08
CA THR A 508 -15.70 -15.10 23.34
C THR A 508 -15.19 -14.23 22.19
N ILE A 509 -13.87 -14.05 22.08
CA ILE A 509 -13.24 -13.31 20.98
C ILE A 509 -12.51 -14.30 20.07
N LEU A 510 -12.88 -14.34 18.79
CA LEU A 510 -12.28 -15.18 17.75
C LEU A 510 -11.61 -14.31 16.68
N SER A 511 -10.52 -14.79 16.10
CA SER A 511 -9.79 -14.10 15.02
C SER A 511 -9.30 -15.08 13.96
N GLY A 512 -9.04 -14.59 12.75
CA GLY A 512 -8.45 -15.41 11.67
C GLY A 512 -9.41 -16.41 11.03
N LEU A 513 -10.72 -16.19 11.14
CA LEU A 513 -11.73 -17.03 10.50
C LEU A 513 -11.85 -16.71 9.00
N ALA A 514 -11.95 -17.76 8.17
CA ALA A 514 -12.28 -17.62 6.76
C ALA A 514 -13.78 -17.36 6.53
N ASP A 515 -14.14 -16.79 5.38
CA ASP A 515 -15.53 -16.45 5.01
C ASP A 515 -16.57 -17.53 5.34
N PRO A 516 -16.30 -18.82 5.15
CA PRO A 516 -17.33 -19.83 5.37
C PRO A 516 -17.47 -20.25 6.84
N GLN A 517 -16.41 -20.06 7.63
CA GLN A 517 -16.50 -20.16 9.09
C GLN A 517 -17.35 -19.01 9.63
N VAL A 518 -17.18 -17.81 9.09
CA VAL A 518 -18.04 -16.65 9.40
C VAL A 518 -19.48 -16.90 8.95
N ALA A 519 -19.69 -17.43 7.74
CA ALA A 519 -21.01 -17.81 7.24
C ALA A 519 -21.72 -18.82 8.16
N LEU A 520 -20.99 -19.85 8.64
CA LEU A 520 -21.53 -20.81 9.61
C LEU A 520 -21.95 -20.12 10.91
N LEU A 521 -21.19 -19.14 11.41
CA LEU A 521 -21.56 -18.38 12.61
C LEU A 521 -22.81 -17.54 12.38
N LEU A 522 -22.91 -16.85 11.24
CA LEU A 522 -24.12 -16.11 10.85
C LEU A 522 -25.34 -17.03 10.74
N GLU A 523 -25.18 -18.21 10.15
CA GLU A 523 -26.26 -19.20 10.05
C GLU A 523 -26.70 -19.78 11.40
N ARG A 524 -25.92 -19.63 12.48
CA ARG A 524 -26.19 -20.27 13.78
C ARG A 524 -26.45 -19.28 14.92
N CYS A 525 -26.13 -18.01 14.75
CA CYS A 525 -26.39 -17.00 15.79
C CYS A 525 -27.90 -16.77 15.99
N LEU A 526 -28.26 -16.21 17.15
CA LEU A 526 -29.61 -15.74 17.40
C LEU A 526 -29.93 -14.51 16.54
N PHE A 527 -29.01 -13.55 16.55
CA PHE A 527 -29.05 -12.29 15.82
C PHE A 527 -27.63 -11.71 15.83
N THR A 528 -27.41 -10.61 15.11
CA THR A 528 -26.12 -9.92 15.11
C THR A 528 -26.20 -8.56 15.78
N LEU A 529 -25.10 -8.09 16.37
CA LEU A 529 -25.01 -6.80 17.05
C LEU A 529 -23.92 -5.92 16.44
N TYR A 530 -24.27 -4.68 16.10
CA TYR A 530 -23.38 -3.67 15.54
C TYR A 530 -23.59 -2.32 16.26
N PRO A 531 -22.96 -2.11 17.43
CA PRO A 531 -23.13 -0.91 18.25
C PRO A 531 -22.17 0.23 17.83
N SER A 532 -21.66 0.18 16.59
CA SER A 532 -20.70 1.14 16.07
C SER A 532 -21.18 2.58 16.20
N LEU A 533 -20.25 3.47 16.52
CA LEU A 533 -20.47 4.93 16.57
C LEU A 533 -20.48 5.54 15.16
N TYR A 534 -19.82 4.89 14.20
CA TYR A 534 -19.76 5.32 12.81
C TYR A 534 -19.33 4.17 11.88
N GLU A 535 -19.93 4.10 10.68
CA GLU A 535 -19.48 3.26 9.56
C GLU A 535 -19.70 3.98 8.23
N GLY A 536 -18.88 3.65 7.22
CA GLY A 536 -19.09 4.09 5.83
C GLY A 536 -20.24 3.38 5.09
N TRP A 537 -20.41 2.09 5.37
CA TRP A 537 -21.58 1.31 4.91
C TRP A 537 -22.13 0.39 6.01
N GLY A 538 -21.26 -0.45 6.58
CA GLY A 538 -21.66 -1.52 7.49
C GLY A 538 -21.90 -2.85 6.77
N LEU A 539 -20.90 -3.34 6.02
CA LEU A 539 -20.94 -4.65 5.34
C LEU A 539 -21.46 -5.80 6.25
N PRO A 540 -21.09 -5.88 7.55
CA PRO A 540 -21.66 -6.89 8.44
C PRO A 540 -23.19 -6.86 8.57
N VAL A 541 -23.82 -5.68 8.46
CA VAL A 541 -25.28 -5.56 8.45
C VAL A 541 -25.86 -6.26 7.22
N THR A 542 -25.29 -6.00 6.04
CA THR A 542 -25.66 -6.67 4.78
C THR A 542 -25.40 -8.17 4.87
N GLU A 543 -24.30 -8.61 5.48
CA GLU A 543 -24.00 -10.03 5.74
C GLU A 543 -25.08 -10.70 6.59
N SER A 544 -25.49 -10.05 7.70
CA SER A 544 -26.56 -10.55 8.58
C SER A 544 -27.86 -10.77 7.82
N LEU A 545 -28.28 -9.77 7.02
CA LEU A 545 -29.49 -9.83 6.21
C LEU A 545 -29.41 -10.92 5.13
N CYS A 546 -28.26 -11.09 4.47
CA CYS A 546 -28.04 -12.17 3.49
C CYS A 546 -28.25 -13.56 4.10
N HIS A 547 -27.90 -13.73 5.38
CA HIS A 547 -28.06 -14.98 6.13
C HIS A 547 -29.40 -15.07 6.89
N GLY A 548 -30.33 -14.13 6.67
CA GLY A 548 -31.66 -14.16 7.28
C GLY A 548 -31.68 -13.86 8.77
N ARG A 549 -30.62 -13.24 9.31
CA ARG A 549 -30.49 -12.88 10.72
C ARG A 549 -30.86 -11.43 10.92
N VAL A 550 -31.50 -11.16 12.06
CA VAL A 550 -31.86 -9.80 12.47
C VAL A 550 -30.59 -9.07 12.88
N PRO A 551 -30.26 -7.92 12.29
CA PRO A 551 -29.19 -7.09 12.80
C PRO A 551 -29.76 -6.08 13.81
N ALA A 552 -29.20 -6.07 15.02
CA ALA A 552 -29.37 -4.99 15.99
C ALA A 552 -28.28 -3.95 15.76
N VAL A 553 -28.66 -2.73 15.38
CA VAL A 553 -27.75 -1.77 14.76
C VAL A 553 -27.89 -0.38 15.37
N SER A 554 -26.79 0.33 15.53
CA SER A 554 -26.82 1.76 15.85
C SER A 554 -27.56 2.58 14.79
N ASP A 555 -28.37 3.56 15.21
CA ASP A 555 -29.06 4.51 14.33
C ASP A 555 -28.17 5.73 13.97
N VAL A 556 -27.02 5.48 13.34
CA VAL A 556 -26.03 6.53 13.02
C VAL A 556 -25.35 6.28 11.66
N ALA A 557 -24.88 7.37 11.05
CA ALA A 557 -24.14 7.35 9.78
C ALA A 557 -24.86 6.54 8.68
N SER A 558 -24.16 5.60 8.04
CA SER A 558 -24.68 4.77 6.95
C SER A 558 -25.45 3.51 7.40
N LEU A 559 -25.41 3.18 8.69
CA LEU A 559 -26.00 1.95 9.21
C LEU A 559 -27.51 1.83 8.96
N PRO A 560 -28.31 2.91 9.06
CA PRO A 560 -29.71 2.90 8.64
C PRO A 560 -29.90 2.60 7.15
N GLU A 561 -28.98 3.05 6.28
CA GLU A 561 -29.03 2.75 4.85
C GLU A 561 -28.78 1.27 4.56
N ALA A 562 -27.85 0.63 5.29
CA ALA A 562 -27.53 -0.79 5.12
C ALA A 562 -28.60 -1.72 5.73
N GLY A 563 -29.20 -1.34 6.85
CA GLY A 563 -30.21 -2.14 7.54
C GLY A 563 -31.65 -1.99 7.02
N GLY A 564 -31.98 -0.82 6.46
CA GLY A 564 -33.32 -0.49 5.99
C GLY A 564 -34.42 -0.77 7.02
N LEU A 565 -35.60 -1.24 6.59
CA LEU A 565 -36.71 -1.56 7.49
C LEU A 565 -36.57 -2.94 8.19
N LEU A 566 -35.46 -3.63 7.94
CA LEU A 566 -35.23 -5.03 8.31
C LEU A 566 -34.27 -5.18 9.50
N ALA A 567 -33.61 -4.09 9.91
CA ALA A 567 -32.83 -4.01 11.12
C ALA A 567 -33.66 -3.50 12.31
N ASP A 568 -33.17 -3.77 13.53
CA ASP A 568 -33.68 -3.19 14.76
C ASP A 568 -32.66 -2.15 15.27
N TYR A 569 -33.12 -0.93 15.51
CA TYR A 569 -32.25 0.21 15.75
C TYR A 569 -32.21 0.65 17.22
N PHE A 570 -31.08 1.21 17.64
CA PHE A 570 -30.89 1.90 18.93
C PHE A 570 -29.93 3.08 18.78
N ASP A 571 -30.05 4.09 19.65
CA ASP A 571 -29.02 5.13 19.76
C ASP A 571 -27.74 4.54 20.42
N PRO A 572 -26.56 4.58 19.75
CA PRO A 572 -25.33 4.04 20.33
C PRO A 572 -24.82 4.80 21.56
N GLN A 573 -25.32 6.01 21.81
CA GLN A 573 -25.04 6.80 23.01
C GLN A 573 -26.01 6.51 24.16
N SER A 574 -27.03 5.67 23.94
CA SER A 574 -28.03 5.28 24.92
C SER A 574 -27.86 3.82 25.36
N PRO A 575 -27.15 3.55 26.47
CA PRO A 575 -26.99 2.19 26.98
C PRO A 575 -28.33 1.50 27.27
N GLY A 576 -29.34 2.26 27.69
CA GLY A 576 -30.68 1.74 27.97
C GLY A 576 -31.42 1.25 26.73
N GLU A 577 -31.31 1.96 25.60
CA GLU A 577 -31.91 1.52 24.35
C GLU A 577 -31.22 0.30 23.77
N LEU A 578 -29.89 0.28 23.76
CA LEU A 578 -29.10 -0.90 23.38
C LEU A 578 -29.53 -2.11 24.20
N LEU A 579 -29.59 -1.98 25.53
CA LEU A 579 -30.01 -3.05 26.42
C LEU A 579 -31.42 -3.53 26.08
N ARG A 580 -32.38 -2.61 25.93
CA ARG A 580 -33.78 -2.92 25.62
C ARG A 580 -33.93 -3.69 24.30
N VAL A 581 -33.22 -3.27 23.24
CA VAL A 581 -33.27 -3.93 21.92
C VAL A 581 -32.67 -5.34 22.00
N VAL A 582 -31.47 -5.45 22.58
CA VAL A 582 -30.78 -6.75 22.74
C VAL A 582 -31.60 -7.69 23.61
N GLU A 583 -32.11 -7.22 24.76
CA GLU A 583 -32.94 -8.01 25.68
C GLU A 583 -34.21 -8.53 25.00
N LYS A 584 -34.92 -7.66 24.26
CA LYS A 584 -36.09 -8.06 23.48
C LYS A 584 -35.73 -9.13 22.46
N LEU A 585 -34.66 -8.94 21.69
CA LEU A 585 -34.22 -9.91 20.69
C LEU A 585 -33.75 -11.22 21.30
N ILE A 586 -33.21 -11.24 22.52
CA ILE A 586 -32.85 -12.48 23.22
C ILE A 586 -34.09 -13.24 23.69
N PHE A 587 -34.98 -12.57 24.43
CA PHE A 587 -36.02 -13.23 25.22
C PHE A 587 -37.40 -13.27 24.53
N ASP A 588 -37.73 -12.35 23.64
CA ASP A 588 -38.97 -12.39 22.83
C ASP A 588 -38.75 -13.19 21.53
N VAL A 589 -38.77 -14.52 21.67
CA VAL A 589 -38.55 -15.45 20.55
C VAL A 589 -39.58 -15.27 19.43
N PRO A 590 -40.91 -15.12 19.69
CA PRO A 590 -41.87 -14.84 18.64
C PRO A 590 -41.55 -13.57 17.85
N TYR A 591 -41.18 -12.48 18.53
CA TYR A 591 -40.78 -11.25 17.85
C TYR A 591 -39.55 -11.47 16.96
N ARG A 592 -38.47 -12.04 17.49
CA ARG A 592 -37.26 -12.32 16.71
C ARG A 592 -37.56 -13.17 15.48
N ARG A 593 -38.32 -14.26 15.62
CA ARG A 593 -38.70 -15.13 14.49
C ARG A 593 -39.55 -14.40 13.45
N SER A 594 -40.45 -13.51 13.87
CA SER A 594 -41.24 -12.70 12.93
C SER A 594 -40.35 -11.77 12.10
N ARG A 595 -39.29 -11.21 12.70
CA ARG A 595 -38.30 -10.39 12.00
C ARG A 595 -37.48 -11.23 11.01
N GLU A 596 -37.01 -12.41 11.41
CA GLU A 596 -36.29 -13.35 10.52
C GLU A 596 -37.15 -13.77 9.32
N GLN A 597 -38.44 -14.09 9.54
CA GLN A 597 -39.38 -14.41 8.47
C GLN A 597 -39.56 -13.24 7.50
N ARG A 598 -39.66 -12.03 8.03
CA ARG A 598 -39.75 -10.81 7.22
C ARG A 598 -38.49 -10.58 6.39
N ILE A 599 -37.31 -10.79 6.96
CA ILE A 599 -36.04 -10.70 6.22
C ILE A 599 -36.01 -11.71 5.07
N ALA A 600 -36.36 -12.97 5.33
CA ALA A 600 -36.44 -13.99 4.27
C ALA A 600 -37.43 -13.60 3.16
N ALA A 601 -38.57 -13.01 3.53
CA ALA A 601 -39.60 -12.59 2.59
C ALA A 601 -39.22 -11.34 1.77
N GLU A 602 -38.59 -10.34 2.38
CA GLU A 602 -38.43 -8.99 1.81
C GLU A 602 -37.00 -8.67 1.34
N PHE A 603 -35.95 -9.24 1.95
CA PHE A 603 -34.58 -8.88 1.61
C PHE A 603 -34.18 -9.47 0.25
N ARG A 604 -33.80 -8.59 -0.69
CA ARG A 604 -33.37 -8.94 -2.04
C ARG A 604 -32.06 -8.19 -2.35
N PRO A 605 -30.89 -8.76 -1.96
CA PRO A 605 -29.61 -8.11 -2.22
C PRO A 605 -29.33 -8.07 -3.72
N ARG A 606 -28.59 -7.05 -4.16
CA ARG A 606 -28.12 -6.95 -5.55
C ARG A 606 -27.01 -7.97 -5.80
N THR A 607 -26.69 -8.26 -7.05
CA THR A 607 -25.46 -8.99 -7.38
C THR A 607 -24.28 -8.03 -7.48
N TRP A 608 -23.06 -8.53 -7.23
CA TRP A 608 -21.85 -7.74 -7.49
C TRP A 608 -21.74 -7.27 -8.95
N GLN A 609 -22.31 -8.02 -9.89
CA GLN A 609 -22.43 -7.61 -11.28
C GLN A 609 -23.27 -6.33 -11.42
N GLN A 610 -24.44 -6.26 -10.76
CA GLN A 610 -25.29 -5.07 -10.81
C GLN A 610 -24.61 -3.82 -10.23
N LEU A 611 -23.77 -3.97 -9.20
CA LEU A 611 -22.96 -2.86 -8.68
C LEU A 611 -21.87 -2.44 -9.68
N GLY A 612 -21.19 -3.41 -10.31
CA GLY A 612 -20.23 -3.14 -11.37
C GLY A 612 -20.86 -2.45 -12.59
N ASP A 613 -22.05 -2.88 -12.99
CA ASP A 613 -22.85 -2.28 -14.06
C ASP A 613 -23.26 -0.85 -13.69
N GLN A 614 -23.61 -0.58 -12.43
CA GLN A 614 -23.90 0.78 -11.96
C GLN A 614 -22.67 1.70 -12.12
N ILE A 615 -21.48 1.24 -11.74
CA ILE A 615 -20.23 1.99 -11.91
C ILE A 615 -19.97 2.25 -13.41
N ALA A 616 -20.11 1.23 -14.25
CA ALA A 616 -19.93 1.38 -15.70
C ALA A 616 -20.93 2.38 -16.29
N GLN A 617 -22.19 2.33 -15.88
CA GLN A 617 -23.23 3.28 -16.30
C GLN A 617 -22.94 4.70 -15.81
N ALA A 618 -22.42 4.87 -14.60
CA ALA A 618 -22.02 6.19 -14.09
C ALA A 618 -20.91 6.80 -14.95
N VAL A 619 -19.89 6.00 -15.28
CA VAL A 619 -18.80 6.41 -16.19
C VAL A 619 -19.33 6.78 -17.57
N GLN A 620 -20.25 5.99 -18.14
CA GLN A 620 -20.88 6.30 -19.43
C GLN A 620 -21.67 7.61 -19.39
N ARG A 621 -22.46 7.85 -18.33
CA ARG A 621 -23.20 9.11 -18.12
C ARG A 621 -22.24 10.30 -18.04
N TRP A 622 -21.16 10.18 -17.28
CA TRP A 622 -20.17 11.25 -17.15
C TRP A 622 -19.42 11.51 -18.45
N GLN A 623 -19.11 10.47 -19.23
CA GLN A 623 -18.46 10.63 -20.53
C GLN A 623 -19.30 11.47 -21.48
N GLY A 624 -20.63 11.31 -21.49
CA GLY A 624 -21.53 12.10 -22.35
C GLY A 624 -21.65 13.58 -21.95
N GLY A 625 -21.23 13.97 -20.74
CA GLY A 625 -21.33 15.34 -20.22
C GLY A 625 -20.02 16.13 -20.14
N ILE A 626 -18.89 15.54 -20.52
CA ILE A 626 -17.58 16.19 -20.47
C ILE A 626 -17.15 16.56 -21.89
N GLY A 627 -16.90 17.85 -22.16
CA GLY A 627 -16.32 18.30 -23.42
C GLY A 627 -14.89 17.77 -23.62
N ASP A 628 -14.40 17.72 -24.87
CA ASP A 628 -13.08 17.18 -25.21
C ASP A 628 -11.90 17.92 -24.54
N ALA A 629 -12.13 19.14 -24.02
CA ALA A 629 -11.13 19.90 -23.29
C ALA A 629 -10.95 19.33 -21.87
N GLN A 630 -9.83 18.67 -21.63
CA GLN A 630 -9.41 18.36 -20.27
C GLN A 630 -8.77 19.60 -19.61
N PRO A 631 -9.31 20.08 -18.48
CA PRO A 631 -8.58 21.05 -17.70
C PRO A 631 -7.30 20.40 -17.17
N ALA A 632 -6.17 21.10 -17.33
CA ALA A 632 -4.95 20.76 -16.60
C ALA A 632 -5.28 20.69 -15.10
N ALA A 633 -4.70 19.73 -14.37
CA ALA A 633 -4.85 19.69 -12.92
C ALA A 633 -4.37 21.04 -12.35
N PRO A 634 -5.23 21.81 -11.67
CA PRO A 634 -4.93 23.20 -11.38
C PRO A 634 -3.81 23.28 -10.33
N ALA A 635 -2.79 24.09 -10.60
CA ALA A 635 -1.79 24.43 -9.59
C ALA A 635 -2.47 25.05 -8.35
N PRO A 636 -1.98 24.78 -7.12
CA PRO A 636 -2.58 25.33 -5.91
C PRO A 636 -2.46 26.85 -5.88
N THR A 637 -3.44 27.54 -5.29
CA THR A 637 -3.37 29.00 -5.08
C THR A 637 -2.66 29.28 -3.76
N LEU A 638 -1.61 30.08 -3.79
CA LEU A 638 -0.80 30.44 -2.63
C LEU A 638 -1.16 31.86 -2.18
N ALA A 639 -1.61 31.98 -0.94
CA ALA A 639 -1.74 33.27 -0.25
C ALA A 639 -0.36 33.91 -0.01
N THR A 640 -0.34 35.24 -0.06
CA THR A 640 0.84 36.07 0.17
C THR A 640 1.26 36.07 1.63
N GLY A 641 2.56 36.22 1.88
CA GLY A 641 3.10 36.31 3.23
C GLY A 641 3.08 34.99 4.01
N ARG A 642 2.82 33.86 3.34
CA ARG A 642 2.69 32.53 3.94
C ARG A 642 3.80 31.60 3.48
N TYR A 643 4.31 30.78 4.40
CA TYR A 643 5.29 29.72 4.14
C TYR A 643 4.57 28.40 3.85
N TYR A 644 4.97 27.72 2.79
CA TYR A 644 4.44 26.42 2.38
C TYR A 644 5.57 25.39 2.46
N PRO A 645 5.60 24.52 3.48
CA PRO A 645 6.62 23.50 3.60
C PRO A 645 6.51 22.49 2.46
N MET A 646 7.66 22.05 1.94
CA MET A 646 7.78 21.00 0.93
C MET A 646 8.14 19.66 1.60
N ALA A 647 7.45 19.35 2.70
CA ALA A 647 7.71 18.20 3.56
C ALA A 647 6.49 17.27 3.65
N ALA A 648 6.70 16.08 4.23
CA ALA A 648 5.64 15.13 4.49
C ALA A 648 4.60 15.77 5.42
N PRO A 649 3.30 15.59 5.15
CA PRO A 649 2.24 16.25 5.90
C PRO A 649 2.23 15.76 7.35
N ARG A 650 2.24 16.70 8.30
CA ARG A 650 2.07 16.43 9.73
C ARG A 650 1.04 17.39 10.30
N ARG A 651 0.00 16.86 10.96
CA ARG A 651 -1.12 17.61 11.53
C ARG A 651 -1.73 18.61 10.53
N LEU A 652 -1.98 18.14 9.32
CA LEU A 652 -2.41 18.98 8.21
C LEU A 652 -3.86 19.49 8.47
N PRO A 653 -4.09 20.80 8.58
CA PRO A 653 -5.44 21.31 8.85
C PRO A 653 -6.33 21.13 7.61
N LEU A 654 -7.52 20.57 7.78
CA LEU A 654 -8.55 20.62 6.74
C LEU A 654 -9.28 21.97 6.81
N ALA A 655 -8.65 23.00 6.24
CA ALA A 655 -9.17 24.36 6.19
C ALA A 655 -8.91 25.00 4.82
N GLN A 656 -9.69 26.03 4.49
CA GLN A 656 -9.52 26.80 3.26
C GLN A 656 -8.09 27.33 3.12
N GLY A 657 -7.55 27.24 1.90
CA GLY A 657 -6.17 27.65 1.59
C GLY A 657 -5.10 26.66 2.06
N THR A 658 -5.45 25.47 2.54
CA THR A 658 -4.46 24.41 2.80
C THR A 658 -3.95 23.85 1.48
N VAL A 659 -2.62 23.74 1.37
CA VAL A 659 -1.93 23.24 0.17
C VAL A 659 -1.15 22.00 0.56
N VAL A 660 -1.26 20.94 -0.25
CA VAL A 660 -0.46 19.72 -0.11
C VAL A 660 0.80 19.83 -0.94
N THR A 661 1.93 19.36 -0.39
CA THR A 661 3.25 19.37 -1.06
C THR A 661 3.23 18.76 -2.45
N GLU A 662 2.46 17.67 -2.62
CA GLU A 662 2.29 17.01 -3.91
C GLU A 662 1.81 17.99 -5.00
N SER A 663 0.84 18.86 -4.68
CA SER A 663 0.22 19.77 -5.65
C SER A 663 1.17 20.88 -6.16
N LEU A 664 2.21 21.23 -5.39
CA LEU A 664 3.21 22.24 -5.78
C LEU A 664 4.21 21.73 -6.82
N ARG A 665 4.53 20.43 -6.78
CA ARG A 665 5.54 19.81 -7.65
C ARG A 665 4.97 19.55 -9.03
N ALA A 666 5.57 20.04 -10.10
CA ALA A 666 5.16 19.76 -11.47
C ALA A 666 6.21 18.91 -12.21
N GLY A 667 5.74 18.06 -13.12
CA GLY A 667 6.61 17.13 -13.86
C GLY A 667 7.18 16.00 -12.99
N ASP A 668 8.10 15.25 -13.58
CA ASP A 668 8.75 14.06 -13.01
C ASP A 668 10.13 14.35 -12.40
N GLY A 669 10.54 15.63 -12.33
CA GLY A 669 11.84 16.06 -11.80
C GLY A 669 12.00 15.94 -10.27
N TRP A 670 11.15 15.18 -9.58
CA TRP A 670 11.12 15.11 -8.12
C TRP A 670 11.25 13.68 -7.61
N HIS A 671 11.95 13.51 -6.49
CA HIS A 671 11.86 12.29 -5.68
C HIS A 671 10.65 12.35 -4.74
N GLY A 672 10.42 11.27 -4.00
CA GLY A 672 9.42 11.24 -2.93
C GLY A 672 9.71 12.29 -1.85
N VAL A 673 8.64 12.85 -1.27
CA VAL A 673 8.72 13.85 -0.21
C VAL A 673 9.17 13.20 1.10
N GLU A 674 10.08 13.86 1.81
CA GLU A 674 10.57 13.47 3.13
C GLU A 674 10.00 14.38 4.23
N ASP A 675 10.21 14.02 5.49
CA ASP A 675 9.73 14.78 6.66
C ASP A 675 10.26 16.22 6.76
N TRP A 676 11.28 16.57 5.98
CA TRP A 676 11.96 17.86 6.02
C TRP A 676 11.99 18.59 4.66
N GLY A 677 11.72 17.91 3.55
CA GLY A 677 11.92 18.48 2.21
C GLY A 677 11.74 17.47 1.08
N CYS A 678 12.00 17.90 -0.15
CA CYS A 678 11.91 17.07 -1.34
C CYS A 678 13.15 17.24 -2.22
N TRP A 679 13.87 16.15 -2.47
CA TRP A 679 15.00 16.15 -3.41
C TRP A 679 14.53 16.30 -4.86
N SER A 680 15.28 17.07 -5.64
CA SER A 680 15.17 17.07 -7.11
C SER A 680 15.83 15.82 -7.71
N ARG A 681 15.34 15.41 -8.88
CA ARG A 681 16.03 14.46 -9.77
C ARG A 681 16.97 15.20 -10.72
N PRO A 682 17.92 14.49 -11.36
CA PRO A 682 18.72 15.05 -12.44
C PRO A 682 17.85 15.69 -13.53
N GLY A 683 18.23 16.89 -13.97
CA GLY A 683 17.44 17.71 -14.90
C GLY A 683 16.65 18.82 -14.21
N ASP A 684 15.57 19.26 -14.85
CA ASP A 684 14.75 20.39 -14.39
C ASP A 684 13.64 19.93 -13.44
N SER A 685 13.63 20.50 -12.25
CA SER A 685 12.56 20.30 -11.26
C SER A 685 11.59 21.46 -11.33
N ARG A 686 10.33 21.18 -11.69
CA ARG A 686 9.34 22.24 -11.90
C ARG A 686 8.41 22.39 -10.71
N LEU A 687 8.10 23.63 -10.34
CA LEU A 687 7.02 23.98 -9.41
C LEU A 687 5.93 24.71 -10.19
N ALA A 688 4.67 24.42 -9.90
CA ALA A 688 3.54 25.16 -10.43
C ALA A 688 2.70 25.70 -9.27
N LEU A 689 2.43 27.01 -9.29
CA LEU A 689 1.65 27.68 -8.27
C LEU A 689 0.77 28.77 -8.89
N ARG A 690 -0.41 29.02 -8.35
CA ARG A 690 -1.23 30.19 -8.69
C ARG A 690 -1.11 31.24 -7.60
N LEU A 691 -1.23 32.48 -8.01
CA LEU A 691 -1.25 33.62 -7.11
C LEU A 691 -2.69 33.99 -6.81
N THR A 692 -2.91 34.59 -5.64
CA THR A 692 -4.20 35.19 -5.31
C THR A 692 -4.43 36.44 -6.16
N ASP A 693 -5.70 36.78 -6.42
CA ASP A 693 -6.07 37.85 -7.34
C ASP A 693 -5.57 39.24 -6.91
N ASP A 694 -5.24 39.43 -5.62
CA ASP A 694 -4.61 40.66 -5.11
C ASP A 694 -3.18 40.89 -5.62
N LEU A 695 -2.53 39.84 -6.13
CA LEU A 695 -1.23 39.93 -6.80
C LEU A 695 -1.34 40.01 -8.33
N ALA A 696 -2.55 40.08 -8.90
CA ALA A 696 -2.71 40.19 -10.34
C ALA A 696 -1.95 41.42 -10.87
N ASP A 697 -1.16 41.22 -11.94
CA ASP A 697 -0.33 42.25 -12.57
C ASP A 697 0.73 42.91 -11.66
N ALA A 698 0.94 42.41 -10.44
CA ALA A 698 1.97 42.87 -9.53
C ALA A 698 3.31 42.22 -9.86
N ARG A 699 4.41 42.89 -9.48
CA ARG A 699 5.72 42.26 -9.43
C ARG A 699 5.82 41.47 -8.14
N VAL A 700 6.09 40.17 -8.26
CA VAL A 700 6.03 39.20 -7.16
C VAL A 700 7.42 38.63 -6.92
N ARG A 701 7.77 38.47 -5.64
CA ARG A 701 8.98 37.77 -5.23
C ARG A 701 8.61 36.39 -4.71
N VAL A 702 9.20 35.37 -5.32
CA VAL A 702 9.11 33.99 -4.85
C VAL A 702 10.43 33.60 -4.18
N TYR A 703 10.34 33.14 -2.95
CA TYR A 703 11.44 32.59 -2.17
C TYR A 703 11.35 31.07 -2.13
N LEU A 704 12.46 30.40 -2.37
CA LEU A 704 12.61 28.96 -2.14
C LEU A 704 13.65 28.74 -1.03
N CYS A 705 13.27 27.99 -0.01
CA CYS A 705 14.23 27.41 0.93
C CYS A 705 14.79 26.15 0.29
N VAL A 706 16.09 26.12 0.02
CA VAL A 706 16.76 25.01 -0.68
C VAL A 706 17.93 24.49 0.13
N ARG A 707 18.22 23.19 0.00
CA ARG A 707 19.41 22.56 0.57
C ARG A 707 20.31 22.05 -0.54
N GLY A 708 21.59 22.43 -0.50
CA GLY A 708 22.60 21.97 -1.44
C GLY A 708 22.89 20.47 -1.33
N LEU A 709 23.65 19.95 -2.29
CA LEU A 709 24.07 18.54 -2.28
C LEU A 709 24.90 18.22 -1.03
N PRO A 710 24.82 17.00 -0.46
CA PRO A 710 25.50 16.69 0.80
C PRO A 710 27.02 16.87 0.77
N SER A 711 27.69 16.43 -0.29
CA SER A 711 29.16 16.37 -0.32
C SER A 711 29.84 17.49 -1.11
N ARG A 712 29.09 18.23 -1.94
CA ARG A 712 29.67 19.19 -2.88
C ARG A 712 28.80 20.43 -3.08
N ALA A 713 29.44 21.54 -3.43
CA ALA A 713 28.72 22.72 -3.88
C ALA A 713 28.20 22.52 -5.32
N THR A 714 27.11 23.19 -5.66
CA THR A 714 26.48 23.13 -7.01
C THR A 714 26.01 24.52 -7.42
N GLN A 715 26.06 24.81 -8.73
CA GLN A 715 25.41 25.99 -9.28
C GLN A 715 23.94 25.67 -9.53
N TYR A 716 23.07 26.58 -9.11
CA TYR A 716 21.64 26.52 -9.40
C TYR A 716 21.25 27.58 -10.41
N ARG A 717 20.20 27.28 -11.18
CA ARG A 717 19.43 28.25 -11.96
C ARG A 717 17.96 28.08 -11.63
N LEU A 718 17.35 29.12 -11.10
CA LEU A 718 15.91 29.25 -10.92
C LEU A 718 15.36 30.13 -12.05
N ALA A 719 14.41 29.63 -12.83
CA ALA A 719 13.82 30.37 -13.95
C ALA A 719 12.29 30.31 -13.93
N CYS A 720 11.66 31.29 -14.56
CA CYS A 720 10.21 31.31 -14.79
C CYS A 720 9.93 31.38 -16.30
N GLY A 721 9.62 30.24 -16.92
CA GLY A 721 9.48 30.12 -18.38
C GLY A 721 10.73 30.62 -19.12
N GLU A 722 10.54 31.36 -20.22
CA GLU A 722 11.64 32.05 -20.92
C GLU A 722 12.04 33.39 -20.28
N GLY A 723 11.39 33.77 -19.18
CA GLY A 723 11.50 35.08 -18.55
C GLY A 723 12.64 35.19 -17.52
N PRO A 724 12.38 35.76 -16.32
CA PRO A 724 13.39 36.04 -15.31
C PRO A 724 14.18 34.81 -14.90
N ARG A 725 15.44 35.03 -14.48
CA ARG A 725 16.34 33.99 -13.99
C ARG A 725 17.13 34.48 -12.77
N SER A 726 17.30 33.61 -11.79
CA SER A 726 18.22 33.78 -10.67
C SER A 726 19.22 32.63 -10.68
N GLU A 727 20.50 32.96 -10.62
CA GLU A 727 21.59 31.99 -10.62
C GLU A 727 22.50 32.23 -9.42
N GLY A 728 23.12 31.17 -8.94
CA GLY A 728 24.07 31.28 -7.84
C GLY A 728 24.59 29.92 -7.41
N ARG A 729 25.32 29.91 -6.29
CA ARG A 729 25.97 28.72 -5.75
C ARG A 729 25.28 28.29 -4.46
N LEU A 730 24.99 26.98 -4.36
CA LEU A 730 24.59 26.32 -3.12
C LEU A 730 25.80 25.59 -2.54
N ASP A 731 26.13 25.86 -1.28
CA ASP A 731 27.20 25.16 -0.58
C ASP A 731 26.77 23.77 -0.10
N ALA A 732 27.75 22.89 0.07
CA ALA A 732 27.52 21.49 0.43
C ALA A 732 26.74 21.37 1.77
N GLY A 733 25.62 20.64 1.74
CA GLY A 733 24.74 20.37 2.88
C GLY A 733 24.09 21.60 3.52
N ARG A 734 24.33 22.80 2.99
CA ARG A 734 23.83 24.05 3.57
C ARG A 734 22.43 24.37 3.06
N GLU A 735 21.60 24.84 3.99
CA GLU A 735 20.34 25.48 3.66
C GLU A 735 20.57 26.92 3.21
N SER A 736 19.83 27.34 2.19
CA SER A 736 19.94 28.67 1.60
C SER A 736 18.56 29.14 1.14
N TRP A 737 18.32 30.44 1.26
CA TRP A 737 17.13 31.07 0.71
C TRP A 737 17.49 31.73 -0.61
N ILE A 738 16.89 31.24 -1.69
CA ILE A 738 17.04 31.80 -3.04
C ILE A 738 15.74 32.49 -3.43
N ALA A 739 15.82 33.50 -4.29
CA ALA A 739 14.64 34.26 -4.68
C ALA A 739 14.65 34.65 -6.15
N ILE A 740 13.47 34.82 -6.73
CA ILE A 740 13.28 35.33 -8.08
C ILE A 740 12.14 36.35 -8.07
N ASP A 741 12.34 37.45 -8.80
CA ASP A 741 11.30 38.44 -9.06
C ASP A 741 10.70 38.17 -10.43
N VAL A 742 9.37 38.01 -10.46
CA VAL A 742 8.60 37.70 -11.66
C VAL A 742 7.40 38.62 -11.74
N ASP A 743 6.93 38.90 -12.94
CA ASP A 743 5.63 39.53 -13.12
C ASP A 743 4.55 38.46 -12.91
N ALA A 744 3.51 38.79 -12.13
CA ALA A 744 2.42 37.87 -11.89
C ALA A 744 1.73 37.51 -13.21
N PRO A 745 1.48 36.21 -13.48
CA PRO A 745 0.71 35.82 -14.65
C PRO A 745 -0.75 36.31 -14.50
N PRO A 746 -1.49 36.39 -15.61
CA PRO A 746 -2.91 36.75 -15.57
C PRO A 746 -3.69 35.89 -14.57
N PRO A 747 -4.75 36.43 -13.92
CA PRO A 747 -5.55 35.69 -12.96
C PRO A 747 -5.97 34.30 -13.46
N GLY A 748 -5.76 33.29 -12.61
CA GLY A 748 -6.05 31.90 -12.91
C GLY A 748 -4.99 31.13 -13.71
N GLN A 749 -3.99 31.80 -14.30
CA GLN A 749 -2.86 31.13 -14.94
C GLN A 749 -1.79 30.75 -13.90
N PRO A 750 -1.17 29.55 -14.01
CA PRO A 750 -0.10 29.16 -13.11
C PRO A 750 1.21 29.90 -13.42
N LEU A 751 1.94 30.24 -12.37
CA LEU A 751 3.35 30.56 -12.39
C LEU A 751 4.14 29.25 -12.37
N GLU A 752 4.94 29.01 -13.41
CA GLU A 752 5.79 27.83 -13.52
C GLU A 752 7.26 28.19 -13.27
N LEU A 753 7.84 27.62 -12.22
CA LEU A 753 9.25 27.80 -11.87
C LEU A 753 10.03 26.54 -12.18
N SER A 754 11.20 26.65 -12.80
CA SER A 754 12.14 25.54 -12.98
C SER A 754 13.40 25.78 -12.16
N LEU A 755 13.72 24.81 -11.31
CA LEU A 755 15.00 24.71 -10.61
C LEU A 755 15.88 23.71 -11.34
N HIS A 756 17.00 24.20 -11.86
CA HIS A 756 18.04 23.40 -12.50
C HIS A 756 19.30 23.45 -11.65
N ALA A 757 20.04 22.34 -11.61
CA ALA A 757 21.35 22.26 -10.99
C ALA A 757 22.35 21.62 -11.96
N ASP A 758 23.58 22.14 -11.97
CA ASP A 758 24.65 21.67 -12.85
C ASP A 758 25.32 20.37 -12.37
N ALA A 759 25.05 19.97 -11.14
CA ALA A 759 25.61 18.79 -10.51
C ALA A 759 24.53 17.96 -9.82
N HIS A 760 24.80 16.66 -9.75
CA HIS A 760 23.99 15.68 -9.04
C HIS A 760 24.88 14.78 -8.20
N GLU A 761 24.30 14.17 -7.17
CA GLU A 761 25.00 13.28 -6.25
C GLU A 761 24.24 11.96 -6.11
N SER A 762 24.95 10.85 -6.16
CA SER A 762 24.39 9.55 -5.81
C SER A 762 24.36 9.43 -4.30
N LEU A 763 23.18 9.34 -3.69
CA LEU A 763 23.07 9.02 -2.27
C LEU A 763 23.66 7.64 -1.97
N GLY A 764 23.71 6.73 -2.94
CA GLY A 764 24.28 5.40 -2.73
C GLY A 764 25.76 5.45 -2.37
N GLU A 765 26.48 6.47 -2.83
CA GLU A 765 27.88 6.68 -2.47
C GLU A 765 28.03 7.18 -1.03
N THR A 766 27.13 8.07 -0.58
CA THR A 766 27.19 8.67 0.77
C THR A 766 26.55 7.79 1.84
N THR A 767 25.54 7.01 1.49
CA THR A 767 24.82 6.10 2.38
C THR A 767 25.28 4.65 2.27
N GLN A 768 26.39 4.38 1.55
CA GLN A 768 26.93 3.03 1.34
C GLN A 768 25.88 2.04 0.76
N GLY A 769 25.11 2.49 -0.22
CA GLY A 769 24.07 1.70 -0.90
C GLY A 769 22.70 1.73 -0.24
N ALA A 770 22.54 2.25 0.98
CA ALA A 770 21.23 2.26 1.63
C ALA A 770 20.15 3.07 0.86
N ASP A 771 20.56 4.01 0.00
CA ASP A 771 19.69 4.85 -0.81
C ASP A 771 20.23 4.99 -2.24
N ALA A 772 19.60 4.34 -3.21
CA ALA A 772 20.07 4.34 -4.60
C ALA A 772 19.73 5.62 -5.39
N ARG A 773 19.10 6.63 -4.77
CA ARG A 773 18.66 7.83 -5.48
C ARG A 773 19.85 8.68 -5.94
N VAL A 774 19.77 9.18 -7.16
CA VAL A 774 20.62 10.26 -7.65
C VAL A 774 19.85 11.56 -7.47
N ILE A 775 20.39 12.49 -6.70
CA ILE A 775 19.71 13.70 -6.25
C ILE A 775 20.35 14.97 -6.82
N GLY A 776 19.53 15.99 -7.08
CA GLY A 776 19.94 17.39 -7.14
C GLY A 776 19.70 18.09 -5.78
N PRO A 777 19.68 19.43 -5.72
CA PRO A 777 19.29 20.19 -4.53
C PRO A 777 17.88 19.83 -4.04
N ALA A 778 17.64 19.87 -2.72
CA ALA A 778 16.30 19.74 -2.17
C ALA A 778 15.61 21.09 -2.04
N VAL A 779 14.28 21.08 -2.16
CA VAL A 779 13.42 22.21 -1.78
C VAL A 779 12.71 21.86 -0.47
N LEU A 780 12.85 22.75 0.52
CA LEU A 780 12.30 22.61 1.87
C LEU A 780 10.99 23.39 2.02
N GLY A 781 10.79 24.44 1.22
CA GLY A 781 9.52 25.15 1.19
C GLY A 781 9.52 26.38 0.29
N VAL A 782 8.34 26.95 0.12
CA VAL A 782 8.05 28.07 -0.78
C VAL A 782 7.43 29.22 0.04
N TYR A 783 7.82 30.45 -0.26
CA TYR A 783 7.19 31.65 0.30
C TYR A 783 6.99 32.69 -0.79
N VAL A 784 5.84 33.35 -0.83
CA VAL A 784 5.47 34.30 -1.89
C VAL A 784 4.99 35.62 -1.28
N CYS A 785 5.46 36.74 -1.81
CA CYS A 785 4.95 38.07 -1.47
C CYS A 785 5.09 39.03 -2.65
N ALA A 786 4.43 40.20 -2.60
CA ALA A 786 4.75 41.27 -3.53
C ALA A 786 6.23 41.69 -3.39
N ALA A 787 6.88 42.07 -4.47
CA ALA A 787 8.32 42.36 -4.49
C ALA A 787 8.67 43.59 -3.64
N ASP A 788 7.74 44.55 -3.53
CA ASP A 788 7.83 45.78 -2.75
C ASP A 788 7.29 45.65 -1.32
N ASP A 789 6.66 44.52 -0.94
CA ASP A 789 6.18 44.25 0.42
C ASP A 789 7.35 43.96 1.37
N THR A 790 7.92 45.04 1.88
CA THR A 790 9.04 45.01 2.83
C THR A 790 8.64 44.40 4.16
N ALA A 791 7.38 44.52 4.58
CA ALA A 791 6.89 43.98 5.84
C ALA A 791 6.81 42.45 5.80
N ALA A 792 6.26 41.87 4.73
CA ALA A 792 6.27 40.43 4.51
C ALA A 792 7.70 39.87 4.45
N ARG A 793 8.63 40.58 3.81
CA ARG A 793 10.03 40.15 3.74
C ARG A 793 10.72 40.18 5.10
N LEU A 794 10.47 41.20 5.92
CA LEU A 794 10.99 41.28 7.29
C LEU A 794 10.42 40.16 8.18
N ARG A 795 9.12 39.85 8.07
CA ARG A 795 8.50 38.73 8.79
C ARG A 795 9.13 37.38 8.43
N LEU A 796 9.45 37.16 7.16
CA LEU A 796 10.17 35.96 6.74
C LEU A 796 11.55 35.89 7.39
N VAL A 797 12.32 36.98 7.34
CA VAL A 797 13.67 37.04 7.95
C VAL A 797 13.60 36.79 9.46
N GLU A 798 12.65 37.41 10.15
CA GLU A 798 12.40 37.19 11.58
C GLU A 798 12.07 35.73 11.87
N ALA A 799 11.14 35.12 11.13
CA ALA A 799 10.75 33.73 11.33
C ALA A 799 11.89 32.74 11.05
N VAL A 800 12.72 33.00 10.03
CA VAL A 800 13.93 32.21 9.76
C VAL A 800 14.94 32.35 10.90
N THR A 801 15.15 33.57 11.40
CA THR A 801 16.13 33.86 12.47
C THR A 801 15.72 33.24 13.80
N LEU A 802 14.42 33.25 14.11
CA LEU A 802 13.86 32.73 15.36
C LEU A 802 13.50 31.23 15.30
N GLY A 803 13.58 30.60 14.12
CA GLY A 803 13.17 29.21 13.93
C GLY A 803 11.66 28.99 14.06
N THR A 804 10.86 29.99 13.68
CA THR A 804 9.39 30.00 13.83
C THR A 804 8.63 29.95 12.50
N LEU A 805 9.22 29.35 11.45
CA LEU A 805 8.59 29.23 10.13
C LEU A 805 7.20 28.59 10.16
N ASP A 806 6.96 27.65 11.08
CA ASP A 806 5.64 27.02 11.27
C ASP A 806 4.54 28.04 11.61
N ALA A 807 4.88 29.15 12.27
CA ALA A 807 3.93 30.23 12.54
C ALA A 807 3.48 30.93 11.26
N LEU A 808 4.33 30.96 10.22
CA LEU A 808 3.99 31.45 8.89
C LEU A 808 3.31 30.39 8.02
N ALA A 809 3.19 29.13 8.45
CA ALA A 809 2.61 28.04 7.66
C ALA A 809 1.10 27.85 7.87
N VAL A 810 0.55 28.37 8.98
CA VAL A 810 -0.86 28.19 9.34
C VAL A 810 -1.72 29.29 8.69
N PRO A 811 -2.89 28.97 8.10
CA PRO A 811 -3.83 30.00 7.64
C PRO A 811 -4.29 30.89 8.79
N ALA A 812 -4.33 32.21 8.60
CA ALA A 812 -4.68 33.19 9.65
C ALA A 812 -6.06 32.97 10.30
N GLU A 813 -7.01 32.33 9.61
CA GLU A 813 -8.34 32.02 10.15
C GLU A 813 -8.36 30.80 11.10
N THR A 814 -7.34 29.95 11.06
CA THR A 814 -7.22 28.76 11.94
C THR A 814 -6.77 29.12 13.37
N ASP A 815 -6.35 30.37 13.57
CA ASP A 815 -5.73 30.87 14.79
C ASP A 815 -6.71 31.00 15.97
N ARG A 816 -8.03 30.99 15.73
CA ARG A 816 -9.02 31.02 16.83
C ARG A 816 -9.33 29.66 17.45
N PHE A 817 -9.19 28.56 16.71
CA PHE A 817 -9.57 27.22 17.20
C PHE A 817 -8.36 26.38 17.64
N LEU A 818 -7.23 26.48 16.93
CA LEU A 818 -6.01 25.75 17.27
C LEU A 818 -5.23 26.38 18.44
N LEU A 819 -5.31 27.70 18.63
CA LEU A 819 -4.69 28.36 19.78
C LEU A 819 -5.42 28.01 21.09
N ALA A 820 -6.75 27.87 21.04
CA ALA A 820 -7.55 27.35 22.15
C ALA A 820 -7.20 25.88 22.46
N ALA A 821 -7.08 25.01 21.45
CA ALA A 821 -6.69 23.61 21.66
C ALA A 821 -5.24 23.44 22.16
N ARG A 822 -4.31 24.29 21.70
CA ARG A 822 -2.91 24.32 22.19
C ARG A 822 -2.83 24.77 23.66
N GLN A 823 -3.65 25.74 24.06
CA GLN A 823 -3.74 26.15 25.47
C GLN A 823 -4.34 25.05 26.35
N THR A 824 -5.41 24.37 25.90
CA THR A 824 -6.02 23.27 26.68
C THR A 824 -5.10 22.06 26.81
N SER A 825 -4.34 21.71 25.77
CA SER A 825 -3.42 20.56 25.81
C SER A 825 -2.15 20.84 26.64
N GLN A 826 -1.67 22.08 26.71
CA GLN A 826 -0.58 22.47 27.62
C GLN A 826 -1.05 22.59 29.08
N LEU A 827 -2.30 23.02 29.31
CA LEU A 827 -2.91 23.04 30.65
C LEU A 827 -3.15 21.63 31.21
N LEU A 828 -3.46 20.64 30.36
CA LEU A 828 -3.65 19.24 30.76
C LEU A 828 -2.35 18.45 30.91
N ALA A 829 -1.25 18.88 30.31
CA ALA A 829 0.07 18.26 30.50
C ALA A 829 0.81 18.82 31.73
N GLY A 830 0.32 19.93 32.29
CA GLY A 830 0.84 20.54 33.53
C GLY A 830 -0.01 20.27 34.79
N LEU A 831 -1.17 19.63 34.63
CA LEU A 831 -2.00 19.05 35.71
C LEU A 831 -1.68 17.56 35.83
#